data_AF-A0A3M0K1L7-F1
#
_entry.id   AF-A0A3M0K1L7-F1
#
_cell.length_a   1.000
_cell.length_b   1.000
_cell.length_c   1.000
_cell.angle_alpha   90.00
_cell.angle_beta   90.00
_cell.angle_gamma   90.00
#
_symmetry.space_group_name_H-M   'P 1'
#
loop_
_entity.id
_entity.type
_entity.pdbx_description
1 polymer ?
#
loop_
_entity_poly.entity_id
_entity_poly.type
_entity_poly.pdbx_seq_one_letter_code
_entity_poly.pdbx_strand_id
1 'polypeptide(L)'
;MDILYDGESSVNPTANSFIQINHERRFYRNVYGGGEINISHLCNLTVNSDNLTNLSCESSMSPPCCASQKNWPALLTVIVIVLTIAGNILVIMAVSLEKKLQNATNYFLMSLAIADMLLGFFVMPVSMLTILYGYEWPLPRKLCAIWIYLDVLFSTASIMHLCAISLDRYIAIRNPIHHSRFNSRTKAFAKIIAVWTISVGISMPIPVFGLQDDSKVFKKDICLLADENFVLVGSFVAFFIPLTIMVVTYFLTIKSLQKEAMLCVNDIGPKTKFASFSFLPQSSLSSEKLFQRSLNRDMGTSGRRTMQSISNEQKASKVLGIVFFLFVVMWCPFFITNVMAVICKESCKEEVIGGLLNVFVWIGYLSSAVNPLVYTLFNKTYRSAFSRYIQCRYKEEKKPFQLILVNTIPALAYDSSQLQLAQMKSLKKEAKMMAKDYSTVTIGTHHLDGTSKGSIVSGNEKESRDHDMNRNAALNSSLLRISVKIMALKQVSSNKCFEGFQKVFEHDSAELKCKMKFGIYLPPKAETGKCPVLYWLSGGCNIEGEDESWDFGTGAGFYVDATEDPWKTNYRMYSYIKDELPKLINANFPTDPDRMSIFGHSMGGHGALILTLKNPGKYKSVSAFAPICNPIQCQWGKKALGGYLGPDASKWEAYDATQLVKSYLGPRLDILIDQGKDDQFLSAGQLLPDNFIAACTERKVPVVFRLQQASCFCRPWLLDSCL
;
A
#
# COMPACT_ATOMS: atom_id res chain seq x y z
N MET A 1 -10.05 -69.01 -7.14
CA MET A 1 -10.12 -70.49 -7.11
C MET A 1 -8.71 -70.95 -6.87
N ASP A 2 -8.38 -71.16 -5.60
CA ASP A 2 -7.12 -71.76 -5.17
C ASP A 2 -7.22 -73.29 -5.28
N ILE A 3 -6.09 -73.95 -5.51
CA ILE A 3 -5.76 -75.37 -5.26
C ILE A 3 -4.31 -75.57 -5.74
N LEU A 4 -3.38 -76.28 -5.10
CA LEU A 4 -3.05 -76.57 -3.68
C LEU A 4 -1.81 -77.50 -3.73
N TYR A 5 -0.84 -77.35 -2.81
CA TYR A 5 0.14 -78.39 -2.36
C TYR A 5 1.13 -78.94 -3.42
N ASP A 6 2.26 -79.61 -3.13
CA ASP A 6 3.12 -79.86 -1.95
C ASP A 6 4.52 -80.27 -2.52
N GLY A 7 5.64 -80.42 -1.80
CA GLY A 7 5.96 -80.34 -0.36
C GLY A 7 7.44 -80.72 -0.11
N GLU A 8 7.89 -80.66 1.16
CA GLU A 8 9.01 -81.39 1.84
C GLU A 8 10.30 -81.77 1.04
N SER A 9 11.55 -81.42 1.41
CA SER A 9 12.31 -81.72 2.66
C SER A 9 13.82 -81.38 2.44
N SER A 10 14.78 -81.36 3.38
CA SER A 10 14.85 -81.10 4.84
C SER A 10 16.34 -81.06 5.33
N VAL A 11 16.68 -80.24 6.36
CA VAL A 11 17.85 -80.41 7.31
C VAL A 11 19.29 -80.25 6.75
N ASN A 12 20.32 -79.64 7.38
CA ASN A 12 20.61 -78.61 8.43
C ASN A 12 22.17 -78.47 8.49
N PRO A 13 22.82 -77.70 9.40
CA PRO A 13 22.68 -76.27 9.71
C PRO A 13 24.04 -75.51 9.58
N THR A 14 24.03 -74.16 9.51
CA THR A 14 25.04 -73.18 10.02
C THR A 14 25.06 -71.88 9.19
N ALA A 15 25.74 -70.86 9.74
CA ALA A 15 26.23 -69.62 9.14
C ALA A 15 25.50 -68.33 9.53
N ASN A 16 26.31 -67.34 9.94
CA ASN A 16 25.88 -66.03 10.40
C ASN A 16 25.40 -65.13 9.24
N SER A 17 24.65 -64.10 9.62
CA SER A 17 24.05 -63.05 8.78
C SER A 17 24.98 -62.37 7.75
N PHE A 18 24.34 -61.86 6.68
CA PHE A 18 24.78 -60.91 5.63
C PHE A 18 25.20 -61.46 4.24
N ILE A 19 24.20 -61.68 3.39
CA ILE A 19 24.23 -61.76 1.91
C ILE A 19 22.89 -61.15 1.44
N GLN A 20 22.75 -60.06 0.67
CA GLN A 20 23.25 -59.66 -0.66
C GLN A 20 22.62 -60.44 -1.84
N ILE A 21 21.49 -59.95 -2.35
CA ILE A 21 20.74 -60.58 -3.46
C ILE A 21 21.25 -60.07 -4.82
N ASN A 22 21.42 -60.98 -5.77
CA ASN A 22 21.75 -60.74 -7.18
C ASN A 22 21.10 -61.82 -8.07
N HIS A 23 21.07 -61.64 -9.41
CA HIS A 23 20.38 -62.46 -10.45
C HIS A 23 18.85 -62.24 -10.59
N GLU A 24 18.18 -62.33 -11.77
CA GLU A 24 18.57 -62.32 -13.20
C GLU A 24 17.32 -61.94 -14.06
N ARG A 25 17.40 -61.20 -15.19
CA ARG A 25 17.74 -61.60 -16.59
C ARG A 25 16.84 -62.68 -17.24
N ARG A 26 15.86 -62.29 -18.06
CA ARG A 26 15.52 -62.92 -19.37
C ARG A 26 14.52 -62.10 -20.20
N PHE A 27 14.46 -62.41 -21.50
CA PHE A 27 13.68 -61.76 -22.59
C PHE A 27 14.18 -60.35 -22.99
N TYR A 28 14.45 -60.01 -24.26
CA TYR A 28 14.17 -60.69 -25.55
C TYR A 28 15.42 -60.92 -26.42
N ARG A 29 15.27 -61.80 -27.44
CA ARG A 29 16.25 -62.12 -28.48
C ARG A 29 15.63 -61.87 -29.87
N ASN A 30 16.49 -61.65 -30.87
CA ASN A 30 16.24 -61.59 -32.33
C ASN A 30 15.61 -60.30 -32.88
N VAL A 31 16.21 -59.77 -33.96
CA VAL A 31 15.68 -59.73 -35.34
C VAL A 31 16.71 -59.01 -36.26
N TYR A 32 17.34 -59.77 -37.19
CA TYR A 32 18.27 -59.38 -38.29
C TYR A 32 19.52 -58.50 -37.96
N GLY A 33 20.63 -58.55 -38.70
CA GLY A 33 21.06 -59.36 -39.85
C GLY A 33 22.52 -58.99 -40.19
N GLY A 34 23.34 -59.94 -40.66
CA GLY A 34 24.81 -59.76 -40.73
C GLY A 34 25.33 -59.00 -41.96
N GLY A 35 26.51 -58.40 -41.81
CA GLY A 35 27.32 -57.81 -42.88
C GLY A 35 28.65 -57.28 -42.34
N GLU A 36 29.78 -57.85 -42.78
CA GLU A 36 31.13 -57.36 -42.44
C GLU A 36 31.47 -56.10 -43.24
N ILE A 37 32.11 -55.11 -42.61
CA ILE A 37 32.85 -54.06 -43.31
C ILE A 37 34.20 -53.85 -42.61
N ASN A 38 35.29 -53.97 -43.38
CA ASN A 38 36.67 -53.82 -42.94
C ASN A 38 36.97 -52.38 -42.46
N ILE A 39 37.60 -52.25 -41.28
CA ILE A 39 38.26 -51.01 -40.86
C ILE A 39 39.78 -51.21 -40.99
N SER A 40 40.31 -50.94 -42.18
CA SER A 40 41.76 -50.95 -42.45
C SER A 40 42.22 -49.70 -43.22
N HIS A 41 41.50 -48.58 -43.08
CA HIS A 41 41.82 -47.33 -43.77
C HIS A 41 41.31 -46.08 -43.01
N LEU A 42 41.97 -45.73 -41.88
CA LEU A 42 42.32 -44.34 -41.51
C LEU A 42 43.05 -44.30 -40.15
N CYS A 43 44.38 -44.38 -40.17
CA CYS A 43 45.27 -43.79 -39.16
C CYS A 43 46.69 -43.73 -39.73
N ASN A 44 46.93 -42.75 -40.60
CA ASN A 44 48.25 -42.46 -41.12
C ASN A 44 48.75 -41.17 -40.49
N LEU A 45 49.45 -41.28 -39.36
CA LEU A 45 50.14 -40.16 -38.71
C LEU A 45 51.46 -40.68 -38.13
N THR A 46 52.51 -40.49 -38.91
CA THR A 46 53.90 -40.80 -38.57
C THR A 46 54.38 -39.95 -37.40
N VAL A 47 54.77 -40.58 -36.31
CA VAL A 47 55.71 -40.03 -35.33
C VAL A 47 56.78 -41.08 -35.12
N ASN A 48 58.04 -40.71 -35.34
CA ASN A 48 59.17 -41.62 -35.20
C ASN A 48 59.31 -42.10 -33.74
N SER A 49 59.81 -43.32 -33.61
CA SER A 49 60.46 -43.82 -32.39
C SER A 49 61.62 -42.90 -31.99
N ASP A 50 62.06 -42.85 -30.73
CA ASP A 50 62.73 -43.97 -30.07
C ASP A 50 62.48 -44.09 -28.55
N ASN A 51 62.80 -45.27 -28.04
CA ASN A 51 62.79 -45.70 -26.63
C ASN A 51 61.42 -45.97 -25.98
N LEU A 52 60.77 -46.97 -26.57
CA LEU A 52 59.85 -47.89 -25.89
C LEU A 52 60.49 -48.53 -24.64
N THR A 53 59.91 -48.34 -23.45
CA THR A 53 60.06 -49.29 -22.33
C THR A 53 58.70 -49.63 -21.72
N ASN A 54 58.54 -50.92 -21.43
CA ASN A 54 57.44 -51.55 -20.67
C ASN A 54 56.04 -51.56 -21.31
N LEU A 55 55.86 -52.54 -22.21
CA LEU A 55 54.58 -53.22 -22.39
C LEU A 55 54.46 -54.35 -21.34
N SER A 56 53.36 -54.42 -20.59
CA SER A 56 52.72 -55.69 -20.22
C SER A 56 51.25 -55.44 -19.90
N CYS A 57 50.40 -56.36 -20.35
CA CYS A 57 48.96 -56.14 -20.45
C CYS A 57 48.24 -56.52 -19.16
N GLU A 58 47.14 -55.84 -18.86
CA GLU A 58 45.98 -56.54 -18.28
C GLU A 58 44.67 -56.00 -18.85
N SER A 59 43.93 -56.88 -19.51
CA SER A 59 42.63 -56.58 -20.11
C SER A 59 41.54 -56.61 -19.04
N SER A 60 40.93 -55.45 -18.76
CA SER A 60 39.66 -55.40 -18.05
C SER A 60 38.62 -54.62 -18.86
N MET A 61 37.51 -55.29 -19.19
CA MET A 61 36.33 -54.64 -19.75
C MET A 61 35.63 -53.87 -18.64
N SER A 62 35.91 -52.57 -18.53
CA SER A 62 34.98 -51.62 -17.91
C SER A 62 34.24 -50.87 -19.02
N PRO A 63 32.92 -50.58 -18.87
CA PRO A 63 32.32 -49.50 -19.68
C PRO A 63 33.13 -48.21 -19.43
N PRO A 64 33.11 -47.22 -20.35
CA PRO A 64 33.75 -45.94 -20.11
C PRO A 64 33.04 -45.22 -18.97
N CYS A 65 33.49 -45.46 -17.73
CA CYS A 65 33.10 -44.71 -16.55
C CYS A 65 33.34 -43.23 -16.85
N CYS A 66 32.28 -42.43 -16.74
CA CYS A 66 32.24 -41.05 -17.20
C CYS A 66 33.49 -40.29 -16.74
N ALA A 67 34.23 -39.72 -17.70
CA ALA A 67 35.30 -38.79 -17.39
C ALA A 67 34.70 -37.65 -16.54
N SER A 68 35.17 -37.52 -15.29
CA SER A 68 34.62 -36.60 -14.30
C SER A 68 34.96 -35.14 -14.61
N GLN A 69 34.43 -34.60 -15.70
CA GLN A 69 34.33 -33.16 -15.88
C GLN A 69 33.40 -32.60 -14.78
N LYS A 70 33.89 -31.57 -14.09
CA LYS A 70 33.12 -30.88 -13.05
C LYS A 70 31.99 -30.12 -13.73
N ASN A 71 30.74 -30.59 -13.56
CA ASN A 71 29.53 -29.99 -14.12
C ASN A 71 29.16 -28.65 -13.44
N TRP A 72 30.06 -27.67 -13.49
CA TRP A 72 29.84 -26.30 -13.04
C TRP A 72 28.56 -25.65 -13.62
N PRO A 73 28.17 -25.89 -14.90
CA PRO A 73 26.88 -25.41 -15.40
C PRO A 73 25.70 -25.92 -14.57
N ALA A 74 25.67 -27.21 -14.22
CA ALA A 74 24.59 -27.80 -13.44
C ALA A 74 24.49 -27.22 -12.01
N LEU A 75 25.62 -26.86 -11.40
CA LEU A 75 25.60 -26.19 -10.09
C LEU A 75 25.00 -24.78 -10.17
N LEU A 76 25.32 -24.02 -11.23
CA LEU A 76 24.76 -22.69 -11.45
C LEU A 76 23.25 -22.76 -11.73
N THR A 77 22.78 -23.73 -12.51
CA THR A 77 21.35 -23.90 -12.81
C THR A 77 20.53 -24.24 -11.56
N VAL A 78 21.05 -25.05 -10.62
CA VAL A 78 20.38 -25.31 -9.33
C VAL A 78 20.14 -24.01 -8.55
N ILE A 79 21.13 -23.11 -8.51
CA ILE A 79 21.00 -21.81 -7.82
C ILE A 79 19.90 -20.97 -8.46
N VAL A 80 19.85 -20.91 -9.80
CA VAL A 80 18.80 -20.18 -10.54
C VAL A 80 17.40 -20.75 -10.29
N ILE A 81 17.26 -22.09 -10.26
CA ILE A 81 16.00 -22.78 -9.93
C ILE A 81 15.52 -22.39 -8.52
N VAL A 82 16.40 -22.50 -7.51
CA VAL A 82 16.05 -22.19 -6.11
C VAL A 82 15.66 -20.72 -5.94
N LEU A 83 16.41 -19.79 -6.55
CA LEU A 83 16.08 -18.36 -6.51
C LEU A 83 14.76 -18.04 -7.21
N THR A 84 14.49 -18.66 -8.36
CA THR A 84 13.22 -18.49 -9.09
C THR A 84 12.03 -18.95 -8.26
N ILE A 85 12.09 -20.17 -7.70
CA ILE A 85 10.98 -20.73 -6.92
C ILE A 85 10.79 -19.93 -5.62
N ALA A 86 11.84 -19.74 -4.82
CA ALA A 86 11.73 -19.08 -3.52
C ALA A 86 11.32 -17.61 -3.64
N GLY A 87 11.90 -16.88 -4.60
CA GLY A 87 11.57 -15.48 -4.85
C GLY A 87 10.12 -15.28 -5.25
N ASN A 88 9.59 -16.12 -6.15
CA ASN A 88 8.21 -16.00 -6.62
C ASN A 88 7.18 -16.48 -5.58
N ILE A 89 7.51 -17.49 -4.75
CA ILE A 89 6.71 -17.84 -3.57
C ILE A 89 6.59 -16.62 -2.63
N LEU A 90 7.67 -15.88 -2.37
CA LEU A 90 7.62 -14.66 -1.54
C LEU A 90 6.72 -13.58 -2.14
N VAL A 91 6.71 -13.40 -3.47
CA VAL A 91 5.76 -12.49 -4.17
C VAL A 91 4.31 -12.92 -3.94
N ILE A 92 4.01 -14.21 -4.13
CA ILE A 92 2.67 -14.78 -3.96
C ILE A 92 2.18 -14.60 -2.51
N MET A 93 3.05 -14.88 -1.53
CA MET A 93 2.75 -14.66 -0.11
C MET A 93 2.49 -13.17 0.20
N ALA A 94 3.31 -12.26 -0.35
CA ALA A 94 3.16 -10.83 -0.10
C ALA A 94 1.84 -10.28 -0.63
N VAL A 95 1.43 -10.61 -1.85
CA VAL A 95 0.14 -10.15 -2.40
C VAL A 95 -1.05 -10.80 -1.69
N SER A 96 -0.90 -12.06 -1.28
CA SER A 96 -1.96 -12.81 -0.57
C SER A 96 -2.22 -12.29 0.85
N LEU A 97 -1.16 -12.03 1.61
CA LEU A 97 -1.26 -11.70 3.04
C LEU A 97 -1.34 -10.18 3.30
N GLU A 98 -0.63 -9.35 2.53
CA GLU A 98 -0.57 -7.91 2.78
C GLU A 98 -1.76 -7.19 2.14
N LYS A 99 -2.76 -6.81 2.96
CA LYS A 99 -3.93 -6.03 2.50
C LYS A 99 -3.56 -4.75 1.74
N LYS A 100 -2.41 -4.14 2.04
CA LYS A 100 -1.87 -2.95 1.34
C LYS A 100 -1.46 -3.24 -0.11
N LEU A 101 -1.21 -4.50 -0.46
CA LEU A 101 -0.83 -4.94 -1.80
C LEU A 101 -2.01 -5.52 -2.61
N GLN A 102 -3.22 -5.64 -2.05
CA GLN A 102 -4.37 -6.26 -2.73
C GLN A 102 -5.07 -5.34 -3.76
N ASN A 103 -4.32 -4.87 -4.77
CA ASN A 103 -4.81 -4.08 -5.89
C ASN A 103 -4.71 -4.85 -7.23
N ALA A 104 -5.38 -4.36 -8.28
CA ALA A 104 -5.44 -5.05 -9.58
C ALA A 104 -4.06 -5.33 -10.19
N THR A 105 -3.16 -4.34 -10.20
CA THR A 105 -1.80 -4.50 -10.75
C THR A 105 -0.99 -5.56 -10.01
N ASN A 106 -1.08 -5.62 -8.68
CA ASN A 106 -0.41 -6.65 -7.89
C ASN A 106 -1.04 -8.05 -8.06
N TYR A 107 -2.34 -8.17 -8.38
CA TYR A 107 -2.90 -9.47 -8.79
C TYR A 107 -2.29 -9.97 -10.12
N PHE A 108 -1.98 -9.07 -11.07
CA PHE A 108 -1.20 -9.47 -12.25
C PHE A 108 0.24 -9.86 -11.90
N LEU A 109 0.92 -9.14 -11.01
CA LEU A 109 2.27 -9.51 -10.54
C LEU A 109 2.28 -10.86 -9.79
N MET A 110 1.21 -11.17 -9.05
CA MET A 110 1.03 -12.47 -8.40
C MET A 110 0.82 -13.59 -9.43
N SER A 111 0.04 -13.34 -10.49
CA SER A 111 -0.17 -14.32 -11.58
C SER A 111 1.10 -14.53 -12.42
N LEU A 112 1.87 -13.47 -12.67
CA LEU A 112 3.22 -13.54 -13.25
C LEU A 112 4.15 -14.40 -12.38
N ALA A 113 4.18 -14.15 -11.07
CA ALA A 113 4.97 -14.96 -10.14
C ALA A 113 4.53 -16.43 -10.10
N ILE A 114 3.24 -16.74 -10.31
CA ILE A 114 2.77 -18.12 -10.48
C ILE A 114 3.34 -18.73 -11.77
N ALA A 115 3.31 -18.03 -12.91
CA ALA A 115 3.91 -18.51 -14.16
C ALA A 115 5.43 -18.75 -14.02
N ASP A 116 6.16 -17.78 -13.46
CA ASP A 116 7.61 -17.86 -13.21
C ASP A 116 7.96 -19.00 -12.21
N MET A 117 7.15 -19.22 -11.18
CA MET A 117 7.31 -20.35 -10.25
C MET A 117 7.07 -21.70 -10.93
N LEU A 118 6.05 -21.80 -11.79
CA LEU A 118 5.74 -23.03 -12.54
C LEU A 118 6.83 -23.35 -13.59
N LEU A 119 7.39 -22.33 -14.25
CA LEU A 119 8.59 -22.45 -15.10
C LEU A 119 9.77 -23.00 -14.29
N GLY A 120 10.04 -22.41 -13.12
CA GLY A 120 11.09 -22.87 -12.20
C GLY A 120 10.90 -24.29 -11.66
N PHE A 121 9.66 -24.77 -11.54
CA PHE A 121 9.34 -26.09 -10.99
C PHE A 121 9.25 -27.21 -12.04
N PHE A 122 8.66 -26.94 -13.21
CA PHE A 122 8.41 -27.97 -14.23
C PHE A 122 9.39 -27.94 -15.41
N VAL A 123 9.95 -26.78 -15.75
CA VAL A 123 10.71 -26.60 -16.99
C VAL A 123 12.21 -26.56 -16.72
N MET A 124 12.65 -25.70 -15.80
CA MET A 124 14.08 -25.54 -15.47
C MET A 124 14.74 -26.83 -14.93
N PRO A 125 14.10 -27.67 -14.07
CA PRO A 125 14.74 -28.89 -13.58
C PRO A 125 14.90 -29.95 -14.67
N VAL A 126 13.99 -30.00 -15.65
CA VAL A 126 14.10 -30.88 -16.82
C VAL A 126 15.17 -30.37 -17.80
N SER A 127 15.29 -29.05 -17.97
CA SER A 127 16.39 -28.43 -18.73
C SER A 127 17.76 -28.68 -18.06
N MET A 128 17.83 -28.68 -16.74
CA MET A 128 19.04 -29.10 -16.01
C MET A 128 19.34 -30.58 -16.22
N LEU A 129 18.30 -31.44 -16.25
CA LEU A 129 18.46 -32.87 -16.52
C LEU A 129 19.02 -33.12 -17.93
N THR A 130 18.57 -32.41 -18.97
CA THR A 130 19.15 -32.56 -20.31
C THR A 130 20.62 -32.12 -20.34
N ILE A 131 21.01 -31.04 -19.65
CA ILE A 131 22.44 -30.65 -19.52
C ILE A 131 23.27 -31.78 -18.88
N LEU A 132 22.76 -32.45 -17.84
CA LEU A 132 23.46 -33.54 -17.16
C LEU A 132 23.66 -34.78 -18.05
N TYR A 133 22.79 -34.98 -19.05
CA TYR A 133 22.86 -36.07 -20.04
C TYR A 133 23.45 -35.61 -21.39
N GLY A 134 24.23 -34.51 -21.42
CA GLY A 134 24.90 -34.06 -22.64
C GLY A 134 23.96 -33.56 -23.74
N TYR A 135 22.77 -33.07 -23.35
CA TYR A 135 21.63 -32.66 -24.18
C TYR A 135 20.86 -33.79 -24.88
N GLU A 136 21.24 -35.06 -24.71
CA GLU A 136 20.39 -36.20 -25.06
C GLU A 136 19.14 -36.22 -24.16
N TRP A 137 17.99 -36.68 -24.69
CA TRP A 137 16.74 -36.72 -23.94
C TRP A 137 16.57 -38.04 -23.16
N PRO A 138 16.68 -38.06 -21.82
CA PRO A 138 16.70 -39.31 -21.05
C PRO A 138 15.31 -39.81 -20.63
N LEU A 139 14.25 -39.05 -20.92
CA LEU A 139 12.87 -39.32 -20.51
C LEU A 139 12.07 -39.98 -21.66
N PRO A 140 10.89 -40.57 -21.38
CA PRO A 140 9.98 -41.04 -22.43
C PRO A 140 9.74 -39.99 -23.52
N ARG A 141 9.76 -40.41 -24.81
CA ARG A 141 9.69 -39.49 -25.97
C ARG A 141 8.48 -38.54 -25.93
N LYS A 142 7.31 -39.01 -25.51
CA LYS A 142 6.09 -38.17 -25.42
C LYS A 142 6.17 -37.08 -24.34
N LEU A 143 7.07 -37.19 -23.35
CA LEU A 143 7.31 -36.10 -22.39
C LEU A 143 8.09 -34.93 -23.00
N CYS A 144 8.81 -35.11 -24.12
CA CYS A 144 9.51 -34.02 -24.80
C CYS A 144 8.52 -32.95 -25.30
N ALA A 145 7.50 -33.36 -26.06
CA ALA A 145 6.45 -32.46 -26.54
C ALA A 145 5.69 -31.75 -25.39
N ILE A 146 5.50 -32.44 -24.26
CA ILE A 146 4.86 -31.87 -23.06
C ILE A 146 5.80 -30.87 -22.36
N TRP A 147 7.11 -31.14 -22.28
CA TRP A 147 8.07 -30.21 -21.70
C TRP A 147 8.22 -28.94 -22.55
N ILE A 148 8.36 -29.05 -23.88
CA ILE A 148 8.39 -27.89 -24.79
C ILE A 148 7.06 -27.10 -24.70
N TYR A 149 5.92 -27.79 -24.60
CA TYR A 149 4.62 -27.15 -24.38
C TYR A 149 4.60 -26.31 -23.10
N LEU A 150 5.09 -26.85 -21.96
CA LEU A 150 5.12 -26.14 -20.69
C LEU A 150 6.11 -24.97 -20.70
N ASP A 151 7.28 -25.13 -21.32
CA ASP A 151 8.27 -24.05 -21.51
C ASP A 151 7.67 -22.88 -22.29
N VAL A 152 7.09 -23.15 -23.46
CA VAL A 152 6.46 -22.12 -24.28
C VAL A 152 5.22 -21.56 -23.60
N LEU A 153 4.40 -22.37 -22.91
CA LEU A 153 3.23 -21.89 -22.16
C LEU A 153 3.62 -20.88 -21.07
N PHE A 154 4.55 -21.24 -20.18
CA PHE A 154 4.89 -20.37 -19.05
C PHE A 154 5.71 -19.15 -19.50
N SER A 155 6.63 -19.31 -20.46
CA SER A 155 7.36 -18.18 -21.06
C SER A 155 6.43 -17.20 -21.79
N THR A 156 5.46 -17.72 -22.56
CA THR A 156 4.41 -16.88 -23.20
C THR A 156 3.51 -16.23 -22.16
N ALA A 157 3.13 -16.95 -21.09
CA ALA A 157 2.34 -16.38 -20.00
C ALA A 157 3.08 -15.22 -19.33
N SER A 158 4.38 -15.34 -19.04
CA SER A 158 5.15 -14.27 -18.38
C SER A 158 5.21 -13.00 -19.24
N ILE A 159 5.56 -13.08 -20.54
CA ILE A 159 5.54 -11.89 -21.41
C ILE A 159 4.13 -11.32 -21.63
N MET A 160 3.11 -12.16 -21.76
CA MET A 160 1.73 -11.70 -21.92
C MET A 160 1.19 -11.01 -20.65
N HIS A 161 1.62 -11.41 -19.45
CA HIS A 161 1.33 -10.67 -18.22
C HIS A 161 2.02 -9.30 -18.20
N LEU A 162 3.30 -9.19 -18.60
CA LEU A 162 4.01 -7.91 -18.69
C LEU A 162 3.35 -6.97 -19.72
N CYS A 163 2.91 -7.51 -20.87
CA CYS A 163 2.14 -6.80 -21.88
C CYS A 163 0.78 -6.31 -21.34
N ALA A 164 0.03 -7.17 -20.65
CA ALA A 164 -1.26 -6.80 -20.04
C ALA A 164 -1.11 -5.74 -18.94
N ILE A 165 -0.05 -5.79 -18.13
CA ILE A 165 0.27 -4.75 -17.13
C ILE A 165 0.58 -3.42 -17.83
N SER A 166 1.40 -3.44 -18.89
CA SER A 166 1.76 -2.25 -19.68
C SER A 166 0.53 -1.55 -20.25
N LEU A 167 -0.37 -2.34 -20.85
CA LEU A 167 -1.62 -1.85 -21.42
C LEU A 167 -2.61 -1.35 -20.35
N ASP A 168 -2.75 -2.05 -19.22
CA ASP A 168 -3.61 -1.60 -18.12
C ASP A 168 -3.13 -0.26 -17.53
N ARG A 169 -1.81 -0.09 -17.34
CA ARG A 169 -1.21 1.18 -16.89
C ARG A 169 -1.47 2.31 -17.89
N TYR A 170 -1.24 2.06 -19.19
CA TYR A 170 -1.52 3.06 -20.23
C TYR A 170 -3.00 3.51 -20.22
N ILE A 171 -3.94 2.56 -20.14
CA ILE A 171 -5.37 2.85 -20.09
C ILE A 171 -5.76 3.58 -18.80
N ALA A 172 -5.16 3.21 -17.66
CA ALA A 172 -5.40 3.87 -16.37
C ALA A 172 -4.99 5.35 -16.39
N ILE A 173 -3.84 5.64 -16.98
CA ILE A 173 -3.29 7.01 -17.06
C ILE A 173 -4.07 7.85 -18.10
N ARG A 174 -4.45 7.26 -19.24
CA ARG A 174 -5.22 7.99 -20.27
C ARG A 174 -6.65 8.32 -19.84
N ASN A 175 -7.33 7.38 -19.17
CA ASN A 175 -8.77 7.47 -18.86
C ASN A 175 -9.05 7.21 -17.36
N PRO A 176 -8.57 8.05 -16.42
CA PRO A 176 -8.59 7.75 -14.99
C PRO A 176 -10.01 7.56 -14.41
N ILE A 177 -10.99 8.36 -14.84
CA ILE A 177 -12.39 8.26 -14.38
C ILE A 177 -13.01 6.93 -14.82
N HIS A 178 -12.78 6.51 -16.06
CA HIS A 178 -13.29 5.25 -16.59
C HIS A 178 -12.53 4.05 -16.02
N HIS A 179 -11.22 4.14 -15.79
CA HIS A 179 -10.46 3.08 -15.14
C HIS A 179 -10.94 2.88 -13.69
N SER A 180 -11.13 3.95 -12.93
CA SER A 180 -11.67 3.91 -11.55
C SER A 180 -13.01 3.15 -11.45
N ARG A 181 -14.00 3.43 -12.33
CA ARG A 181 -15.27 2.68 -12.38
C ARG A 181 -15.14 1.21 -12.82
N PHE A 182 -14.02 0.82 -13.43
CA PHE A 182 -13.82 -0.51 -14.00
C PHE A 182 -12.74 -1.33 -13.28
N ASN A 183 -12.02 -0.75 -12.31
CA ASN A 183 -10.94 -1.38 -11.55
C ASN A 183 -11.45 -2.26 -10.39
N SER A 184 -12.36 -3.19 -10.70
CA SER A 184 -12.88 -4.17 -9.74
C SER A 184 -12.03 -5.45 -9.72
N ARG A 185 -11.88 -6.08 -8.55
CA ARG A 185 -11.19 -7.37 -8.36
C ARG A 185 -11.65 -8.41 -9.40
N THR A 186 -12.95 -8.59 -9.58
CA THR A 186 -13.51 -9.56 -10.54
C THR A 186 -13.07 -9.30 -11.98
N LYS A 187 -12.95 -8.02 -12.38
CA LYS A 187 -12.48 -7.63 -13.72
C LYS A 187 -10.98 -7.86 -13.89
N ALA A 188 -10.17 -7.70 -12.84
CA ALA A 188 -8.75 -8.06 -12.85
C ALA A 188 -8.57 -9.58 -13.04
N PHE A 189 -9.32 -10.41 -12.30
CA PHE A 189 -9.31 -11.86 -12.49
C PHE A 189 -9.76 -12.28 -13.90
N ALA A 190 -10.80 -11.65 -14.47
CA ALA A 190 -11.22 -11.92 -15.84
C ALA A 190 -10.11 -11.61 -16.88
N LYS A 191 -9.36 -10.51 -16.72
CA LYS A 191 -8.20 -10.20 -17.57
C LYS A 191 -7.08 -11.23 -17.41
N ILE A 192 -6.80 -11.68 -16.19
CA ILE A 192 -5.78 -12.72 -15.91
C ILE A 192 -6.16 -14.04 -16.59
N ILE A 193 -7.42 -14.46 -16.48
CA ILE A 193 -7.92 -15.67 -17.16
C ILE A 193 -7.75 -15.54 -18.68
N ALA A 194 -8.11 -14.39 -19.27
CA ALA A 194 -7.88 -14.14 -20.69
C ALA A 194 -6.40 -14.25 -21.10
N VAL A 195 -5.46 -13.73 -20.30
CA VAL A 195 -4.01 -13.88 -20.56
C VAL A 195 -3.59 -15.35 -20.57
N TRP A 196 -4.04 -16.14 -19.58
CA TRP A 196 -3.76 -17.58 -19.54
C TRP A 196 -4.39 -18.33 -20.72
N THR A 197 -5.64 -18.04 -21.08
CA THR A 197 -6.31 -18.65 -22.24
C THR A 197 -5.58 -18.35 -23.55
N ILE A 198 -5.11 -17.11 -23.75
CA ILE A 198 -4.31 -16.75 -24.93
C ILE A 198 -2.97 -17.51 -24.93
N SER A 199 -2.30 -17.59 -23.79
CA SER A 199 -1.00 -18.29 -23.68
C SER A 199 -1.14 -19.78 -23.97
N VAL A 200 -2.19 -20.43 -23.46
CA VAL A 200 -2.55 -21.82 -23.81
C VAL A 200 -2.86 -21.95 -25.30
N GLY A 201 -3.64 -21.03 -25.87
CA GLY A 201 -3.96 -21.06 -27.31
C GLY A 201 -2.72 -20.96 -28.22
N ILE A 202 -1.73 -20.15 -27.83
CA ILE A 202 -0.46 -19.99 -28.56
C ILE A 202 0.43 -21.25 -28.43
N SER A 203 0.48 -21.90 -27.27
CA SER A 203 1.33 -23.08 -27.05
C SER A 203 0.68 -24.41 -27.47
N MET A 204 -0.65 -24.50 -27.56
CA MET A 204 -1.40 -25.74 -27.87
C MET A 204 -1.03 -26.46 -29.19
N PRO A 205 -0.56 -25.80 -30.27
CA PRO A 205 -0.09 -26.52 -31.46
C PRO A 205 1.07 -27.49 -31.16
N ILE A 206 1.98 -27.14 -30.24
CA ILE A 206 3.18 -27.93 -29.93
C ILE A 206 2.85 -29.37 -29.49
N PRO A 207 2.00 -29.62 -28.47
CA PRO A 207 1.63 -30.98 -28.11
C PRO A 207 0.74 -31.65 -29.15
N VAL A 208 -0.10 -30.91 -29.89
CA VAL A 208 -0.96 -31.52 -30.93
C VAL A 208 -0.12 -32.13 -32.05
N PHE A 209 0.84 -31.38 -32.60
CA PHE A 209 1.68 -31.86 -33.68
C PHE A 209 2.86 -32.71 -33.17
N GLY A 210 3.48 -32.34 -32.04
CA GLY A 210 4.62 -33.06 -31.48
C GLY A 210 4.29 -34.40 -30.81
N LEU A 211 3.03 -34.68 -30.47
CA LEU A 211 2.60 -36.03 -30.06
C LEU A 211 2.22 -36.92 -31.26
N GLN A 212 1.84 -36.32 -32.40
CA GLN A 212 1.53 -37.04 -33.64
C GLN A 212 2.79 -37.37 -34.44
N ASP A 213 3.71 -36.40 -34.55
CA ASP A 213 4.94 -36.48 -35.33
C ASP A 213 6.14 -36.12 -34.44
N ASP A 214 6.86 -37.15 -33.96
CA ASP A 214 8.04 -37.00 -33.12
C ASP A 214 9.16 -36.19 -33.82
N SER A 215 9.18 -36.11 -35.16
CA SER A 215 10.21 -35.36 -35.91
C SER A 215 10.11 -33.84 -35.73
N LYS A 216 8.95 -33.33 -35.28
CA LYS A 216 8.73 -31.91 -34.99
C LYS A 216 9.38 -31.45 -33.68
N VAL A 217 9.66 -32.39 -32.78
CA VAL A 217 10.16 -32.14 -31.42
C VAL A 217 11.49 -32.83 -31.11
N PHE A 218 12.05 -33.60 -32.05
CA PHE A 218 13.36 -34.22 -31.93
C PHE A 218 14.26 -33.92 -33.14
N LYS A 219 15.49 -33.48 -32.88
CA LYS A 219 16.58 -33.41 -33.87
C LYS A 219 17.77 -34.21 -33.35
N LYS A 220 18.05 -35.38 -33.96
CA LYS A 220 19.13 -36.31 -33.55
C LYS A 220 19.05 -36.69 -32.05
N ASP A 221 17.88 -37.17 -31.61
CA ASP A 221 17.54 -37.53 -30.21
C ASP A 221 17.67 -36.40 -29.15
N ILE A 222 18.03 -35.19 -29.55
CA ILE A 222 17.90 -33.97 -28.72
C ILE A 222 16.45 -33.48 -28.79
N CYS A 223 15.84 -33.25 -27.62
CA CYS A 223 14.50 -32.67 -27.50
C CYS A 223 14.54 -31.15 -27.75
N LEU A 224 14.08 -30.71 -28.93
CA LEU A 224 14.00 -29.31 -29.33
C LEU A 224 12.93 -29.10 -30.41
N LEU A 225 12.38 -27.89 -30.50
CA LEU A 225 11.40 -27.54 -31.53
C LEU A 225 12.12 -27.45 -32.89
N ALA A 226 12.03 -28.52 -33.69
CA ALA A 226 12.83 -28.70 -34.91
C ALA A 226 12.19 -28.11 -36.17
N ASP A 227 10.88 -27.83 -36.13
CA ASP A 227 10.13 -27.31 -37.27
C ASP A 227 10.30 -25.79 -37.44
N GLU A 228 10.83 -25.40 -38.59
CA GLU A 228 11.13 -24.00 -38.94
C GLU A 228 9.91 -23.08 -38.87
N ASN A 229 8.71 -23.57 -39.23
CA ASN A 229 7.50 -22.76 -39.20
C ASN A 229 7.02 -22.53 -37.76
N PHE A 230 7.05 -23.55 -36.91
CA PHE A 230 6.72 -23.39 -35.49
C PHE A 230 7.73 -22.47 -34.77
N VAL A 231 9.03 -22.57 -35.08
CA VAL A 231 10.05 -21.65 -34.53
C VAL A 231 9.80 -20.21 -34.98
N LEU A 232 9.56 -19.98 -36.28
CA LEU A 232 9.34 -18.64 -36.82
C LEU A 232 8.03 -18.03 -36.30
N VAL A 233 6.89 -18.67 -36.57
CA VAL A 233 5.55 -18.18 -36.19
C VAL A 233 5.43 -18.08 -34.66
N GLY A 234 5.94 -19.07 -33.93
CA GLY A 234 6.00 -19.05 -32.46
C GLY A 234 6.78 -17.84 -31.94
N SER A 235 7.97 -17.56 -32.47
CA SER A 235 8.76 -16.39 -32.07
C SER A 235 8.05 -15.06 -32.35
N PHE A 236 7.37 -14.93 -33.50
CA PHE A 236 6.61 -13.71 -33.80
C PHE A 236 5.38 -13.53 -32.90
N VAL A 237 4.58 -14.57 -32.70
CA VAL A 237 3.33 -14.49 -31.93
C VAL A 237 3.57 -14.44 -30.42
N ALA A 238 4.49 -15.25 -29.89
CA ALA A 238 4.77 -15.31 -28.47
C ALA A 238 5.70 -14.19 -27.98
N PHE A 239 6.66 -13.73 -28.80
CA PHE A 239 7.66 -12.74 -28.37
C PHE A 239 7.55 -11.39 -29.09
N PHE A 240 7.75 -11.33 -30.41
CA PHE A 240 7.92 -10.03 -31.10
C PHE A 240 6.65 -9.16 -31.13
N ILE A 241 5.45 -9.75 -31.25
CA ILE A 241 4.19 -8.99 -31.19
C ILE A 241 3.95 -8.43 -29.78
N PRO A 242 3.96 -9.22 -28.68
CA PRO A 242 3.84 -8.68 -27.32
C PRO A 242 4.94 -7.67 -26.97
N LEU A 243 6.19 -7.91 -27.40
CA LEU A 243 7.31 -6.97 -27.25
C LEU A 243 7.01 -5.61 -27.90
N THR A 244 6.53 -5.61 -29.14
CA THR A 244 6.18 -4.38 -29.87
C THR A 244 5.08 -3.62 -29.14
N ILE A 245 4.05 -4.32 -28.64
CA ILE A 245 2.96 -3.72 -27.85
C ILE A 245 3.50 -3.12 -26.54
N MET A 246 4.38 -3.84 -25.82
CA MET A 246 5.02 -3.34 -24.59
C MET A 246 5.83 -2.06 -24.85
N VAL A 247 6.69 -2.05 -25.87
CA VAL A 247 7.54 -0.90 -26.21
C VAL A 247 6.67 0.31 -26.60
N VAL A 248 5.69 0.12 -27.48
CA VAL A 248 4.78 1.20 -27.91
C VAL A 248 3.95 1.72 -26.74
N THR A 249 3.35 0.85 -25.93
CA THR A 249 2.54 1.27 -24.77
C THR A 249 3.37 1.94 -23.68
N TYR A 250 4.64 1.55 -23.50
CA TYR A 250 5.57 2.21 -22.58
C TYR A 250 5.91 3.65 -23.03
N PHE A 251 6.28 3.85 -24.30
CA PHE A 251 6.52 5.19 -24.84
C PHE A 251 5.26 6.07 -24.81
N LEU A 252 4.09 5.51 -25.15
CA LEU A 252 2.81 6.22 -25.01
C LEU A 252 2.49 6.57 -23.55
N THR A 253 2.82 5.69 -22.61
CA THR A 253 2.64 5.93 -21.16
C THR A 253 3.54 7.07 -20.67
N ILE A 254 4.82 7.08 -21.05
CA ILE A 254 5.74 8.20 -20.72
C ILE A 254 5.24 9.50 -21.34
N LYS A 255 4.87 9.50 -22.63
CA LYS A 255 4.36 10.68 -23.31
C LYS A 255 3.06 11.21 -22.67
N SER A 256 2.16 10.32 -22.26
CA SER A 256 0.97 10.68 -21.49
C SER A 256 1.32 11.27 -20.12
N LEU A 257 2.20 10.64 -19.34
CA LEU A 257 2.65 11.16 -18.04
C LEU A 257 3.38 12.51 -18.15
N GLN A 258 4.17 12.70 -19.19
CA GLN A 258 4.82 13.98 -19.51
C GLN A 258 3.78 15.04 -19.92
N LYS A 259 2.76 14.67 -20.70
CA LYS A 259 1.66 15.58 -21.08
C LYS A 259 0.82 15.97 -19.86
N GLU A 260 0.45 15.04 -19.00
CA GLU A 260 -0.29 15.32 -17.76
C GLU A 260 0.54 16.22 -16.83
N ALA A 261 1.84 15.93 -16.66
CA ALA A 261 2.74 16.79 -15.89
C ALA A 261 2.87 18.19 -16.53
N MET A 262 3.02 18.29 -17.85
CA MET A 262 3.11 19.57 -18.56
C MET A 262 1.81 20.36 -18.51
N LEU A 263 0.64 19.70 -18.60
CA LEU A 263 -0.66 20.36 -18.40
C LEU A 263 -0.76 20.92 -16.98
N CYS A 264 -0.40 20.12 -15.96
CA CYS A 264 -0.36 20.60 -14.58
C CYS A 264 0.65 21.76 -14.37
N VAL A 265 1.82 21.72 -15.01
CA VAL A 265 2.81 22.81 -14.95
C VAL A 265 2.33 24.05 -15.70
N ASN A 266 1.66 23.92 -16.84
CA ASN A 266 1.15 25.05 -17.63
C ASN A 266 -0.04 25.73 -16.94
N ASP A 267 -0.85 24.98 -16.18
CA ASP A 267 -1.88 25.53 -15.29
C ASP A 267 -1.25 26.32 -14.12
N ILE A 268 -0.05 25.92 -13.67
CA ILE A 268 0.73 26.58 -12.61
C ILE A 268 1.67 27.68 -13.17
N GLY A 269 1.82 27.78 -14.50
CA GLY A 269 2.75 28.67 -15.16
C GLY A 269 2.30 30.15 -15.10
N PRO A 270 3.24 31.11 -15.06
CA PRO A 270 2.88 32.52 -15.03
C PRO A 270 2.24 32.91 -16.37
N LYS A 271 0.98 33.35 -16.33
CA LYS A 271 0.37 34.07 -17.46
C LYS A 271 1.14 35.36 -17.67
N THR A 272 2.06 35.35 -18.64
CA THR A 272 2.81 36.52 -19.07
C THR A 272 1.86 37.64 -19.46
N LYS A 273 2.24 38.88 -19.10
CA LYS A 273 1.41 40.08 -19.29
C LYS A 273 1.16 40.35 -20.77
N PHE A 274 0.06 39.82 -21.33
CA PHE A 274 -0.56 40.40 -22.52
C PHE A 274 -1.38 41.62 -22.08
N ALA A 275 -0.68 42.75 -21.92
CA ALA A 275 -1.31 44.04 -21.71
C ALA A 275 -1.71 44.66 -23.05
N SER A 276 -2.93 45.18 -23.12
CA SER A 276 -3.45 46.09 -24.14
C SER A 276 -3.49 45.60 -25.60
N PHE A 277 -4.69 45.23 -26.05
CA PHE A 277 -5.32 45.98 -27.15
C PHE A 277 -6.86 45.91 -26.98
N SER A 278 -7.46 47.02 -26.58
CA SER A 278 -8.89 47.14 -26.36
C SER A 278 -9.60 47.69 -27.60
N PHE A 279 -10.09 46.79 -28.46
CA PHE A 279 -11.03 47.10 -29.52
C PHE A 279 -12.04 45.95 -29.68
N LEU A 280 -13.23 46.13 -29.11
CA LEU A 280 -14.55 45.61 -29.56
C LEU A 280 -15.62 46.05 -28.52
N PRO A 281 -16.85 46.42 -28.94
CA PRO A 281 -17.85 46.97 -28.03
C PRO A 281 -18.50 45.89 -27.14
N GLN A 282 -18.98 46.33 -25.99
CA GLN A 282 -19.31 45.46 -24.86
C GLN A 282 -20.83 45.29 -24.69
N SER A 283 -21.36 44.09 -24.99
CA SER A 283 -22.72 43.69 -24.61
C SER A 283 -22.81 42.19 -24.26
N SER A 284 -23.50 41.88 -23.16
CA SER A 284 -23.99 40.55 -22.71
C SER A 284 -23.03 39.34 -22.85
N LEU A 285 -22.38 38.84 -21.80
CA LEU A 285 -22.99 37.98 -20.76
C LEU A 285 -22.12 37.91 -19.48
N SER A 286 -22.74 37.69 -18.31
CA SER A 286 -22.07 37.82 -16.99
C SER A 286 -21.51 36.52 -16.38
N SER A 287 -21.64 35.37 -17.06
CA SER A 287 -21.39 34.06 -16.45
C SER A 287 -19.95 33.53 -16.57
N GLU A 288 -19.20 33.86 -17.63
CA GLU A 288 -17.85 33.30 -17.84
C GLU A 288 -16.82 33.81 -16.83
N LYS A 289 -16.84 35.10 -16.48
CA LYS A 289 -15.89 35.69 -15.52
C LYS A 289 -16.06 35.18 -14.08
N LEU A 290 -17.24 34.66 -13.72
CA LEU A 290 -17.47 33.95 -12.46
C LEU A 290 -17.00 32.50 -12.54
N PHE A 291 -17.24 31.81 -13.66
CA PHE A 291 -16.80 30.43 -13.87
C PHE A 291 -15.26 30.29 -13.86
N GLN A 292 -14.55 31.14 -14.60
CA GLN A 292 -13.07 31.15 -14.59
C GLN A 292 -12.46 31.55 -13.23
N ARG A 293 -13.13 32.39 -12.42
CA ARG A 293 -12.67 32.69 -11.05
C ARG A 293 -12.92 31.56 -10.05
N SER A 294 -13.88 30.67 -10.30
CA SER A 294 -14.08 29.48 -9.47
C SER A 294 -13.01 28.41 -9.71
N LEU A 295 -12.58 28.21 -10.96
CA LEU A 295 -11.60 27.19 -11.33
C LEU A 295 -10.19 27.48 -10.81
N ASN A 296 -9.75 28.75 -10.85
CA ASN A 296 -8.41 29.14 -10.38
C ASN A 296 -8.14 28.89 -8.88
N ARG A 297 -9.18 28.67 -8.04
CA ARG A 297 -9.03 28.68 -6.57
C ARG A 297 -8.94 27.30 -5.91
N ASP A 298 -9.23 26.22 -6.64
CA ASP A 298 -9.10 24.85 -6.12
C ASP A 298 -7.72 24.21 -6.41
N MET A 299 -6.87 24.87 -7.21
CA MET A 299 -5.62 24.30 -7.73
C MET A 299 -4.45 24.22 -6.75
N GLY A 300 -4.38 25.01 -5.68
CA GLY A 300 -3.23 24.98 -4.75
C GLY A 300 -3.07 23.63 -4.04
N THR A 301 -4.12 23.18 -3.34
CA THR A 301 -4.11 21.90 -2.62
C THR A 301 -4.48 20.71 -3.50
N SER A 302 -5.36 20.90 -4.50
CA SER A 302 -5.69 19.85 -5.47
C SER A 302 -4.50 19.58 -6.39
N GLY A 303 -3.89 20.62 -6.97
CA GLY A 303 -2.70 20.52 -7.81
C GLY A 303 -1.49 19.92 -7.09
N ARG A 304 -1.27 20.21 -5.81
CA ARG A 304 -0.20 19.57 -5.01
C ARG A 304 -0.47 18.08 -4.73
N ARG A 305 -1.75 17.69 -4.52
CA ARG A 305 -2.15 16.26 -4.45
C ARG A 305 -2.02 15.56 -5.80
N THR A 306 -2.42 16.22 -6.89
CA THR A 306 -2.28 15.73 -8.27
C THR A 306 -0.80 15.57 -8.64
N MET A 307 0.06 16.54 -8.36
CA MET A 307 1.52 16.44 -8.56
C MET A 307 2.15 15.30 -7.74
N GLN A 308 1.75 15.11 -6.48
CA GLN A 308 2.24 13.99 -5.67
C GLN A 308 1.73 12.64 -6.23
N SER A 309 0.49 12.58 -6.72
CA SER A 309 -0.07 11.41 -7.39
C SER A 309 0.67 11.08 -8.70
N ILE A 310 0.90 12.10 -9.55
CA ILE A 310 1.69 11.99 -10.79
C ILE A 310 3.12 11.53 -10.47
N SER A 311 3.78 12.09 -9.46
CA SER A 311 5.12 11.65 -9.04
C SER A 311 5.14 10.19 -8.56
N ASN A 312 4.08 9.74 -7.88
CA ASN A 312 3.95 8.36 -7.44
C ASN A 312 3.67 7.39 -8.62
N GLU A 313 2.81 7.77 -9.57
CA GLU A 313 2.57 7.00 -10.80
C GLU A 313 3.79 7.00 -11.73
N GLN A 314 4.56 8.08 -11.81
CA GLN A 314 5.86 8.12 -12.50
C GLN A 314 6.86 7.15 -11.87
N LYS A 315 6.95 7.11 -10.53
CA LYS A 315 7.81 6.14 -9.83
C LYS A 315 7.35 4.70 -10.10
N ALA A 316 6.06 4.41 -10.00
CA ALA A 316 5.51 3.09 -10.29
C ALA A 316 5.77 2.66 -11.75
N SER A 317 5.55 3.57 -12.71
CA SER A 317 5.79 3.34 -14.14
C SER A 317 7.27 3.13 -14.44
N LYS A 318 8.18 3.84 -13.75
CA LYS A 318 9.63 3.64 -13.87
C LYS A 318 10.07 2.25 -13.37
N VAL A 319 9.49 1.77 -12.27
CA VAL A 319 9.77 0.40 -11.76
C VAL A 319 9.30 -0.66 -12.76
N LEU A 320 8.09 -0.52 -13.29
CA LEU A 320 7.57 -1.42 -14.32
C LEU A 320 8.44 -1.37 -15.60
N GLY A 321 8.86 -0.18 -16.03
CA GLY A 321 9.80 -0.02 -17.15
C GLY A 321 11.14 -0.73 -16.96
N ILE A 322 11.68 -0.76 -15.73
CA ILE A 322 12.90 -1.51 -15.40
C ILE A 322 12.66 -3.02 -15.53
N VAL A 323 11.53 -3.55 -15.01
CA VAL A 323 11.16 -4.96 -15.17
C VAL A 323 11.06 -5.34 -16.64
N PHE A 324 10.36 -4.53 -17.45
CA PHE A 324 10.21 -4.76 -18.88
C PHE A 324 11.56 -4.74 -19.61
N PHE A 325 12.40 -3.75 -19.34
CA PHE A 325 13.72 -3.63 -19.97
C PHE A 325 14.62 -4.83 -19.65
N LEU A 326 14.66 -5.28 -18.39
CA LEU A 326 15.42 -6.46 -17.98
C LEU A 326 14.93 -7.73 -18.68
N PHE A 327 13.62 -7.96 -18.74
CA PHE A 327 13.04 -9.10 -19.47
C PHE A 327 13.47 -9.10 -20.94
N VAL A 328 13.38 -7.95 -21.62
CA VAL A 328 13.75 -7.82 -23.04
C VAL A 328 15.24 -8.08 -23.26
N VAL A 329 16.12 -7.47 -22.45
CA VAL A 329 17.57 -7.67 -22.56
C VAL A 329 17.97 -9.14 -22.34
N MET A 330 17.25 -9.86 -21.48
CA MET A 330 17.57 -11.25 -21.14
C MET A 330 17.02 -12.26 -22.15
N TRP A 331 15.87 -12.00 -22.78
CA TRP A 331 15.27 -12.89 -23.79
C TRP A 331 15.64 -12.59 -25.24
N CYS A 332 15.95 -11.34 -25.59
CA CYS A 332 16.34 -10.98 -26.97
C CYS A 332 17.49 -11.83 -27.55
N PRO A 333 18.58 -12.14 -26.81
CA PRO A 333 19.66 -12.98 -27.34
C PRO A 333 19.14 -14.35 -27.80
N PHE A 334 18.29 -15.00 -27.01
CA PHE A 334 17.70 -16.29 -27.37
C PHE A 334 16.84 -16.18 -28.63
N PHE A 335 15.86 -15.27 -28.67
CA PHE A 335 14.94 -15.17 -29.82
C PHE A 335 15.65 -14.71 -31.11
N ILE A 336 16.65 -13.83 -31.01
CA ILE A 336 17.46 -13.40 -32.17
C ILE A 336 18.27 -14.59 -32.70
N THR A 337 18.97 -15.33 -31.84
CA THR A 337 19.73 -16.52 -32.27
C THR A 337 18.83 -17.63 -32.80
N ASN A 338 17.63 -17.81 -32.23
CA ASN A 338 16.67 -18.84 -32.65
C ASN A 338 16.10 -18.54 -34.04
N VAL A 339 15.73 -17.29 -34.32
CA VAL A 339 15.31 -16.86 -35.67
C VAL A 339 16.50 -16.90 -36.65
N MET A 340 17.69 -16.48 -36.22
CA MET A 340 18.90 -16.55 -37.05
C MET A 340 19.20 -18.00 -37.48
N ALA A 341 19.08 -18.98 -36.57
CA ALA A 341 19.28 -20.40 -36.85
C ALA A 341 18.44 -20.91 -38.04
N VAL A 342 17.17 -20.50 -38.10
CA VAL A 342 16.24 -20.86 -39.18
C VAL A 342 16.58 -20.14 -40.49
N ILE A 343 17.00 -18.87 -40.42
CA ILE A 343 17.29 -18.05 -41.61
C ILE A 343 18.61 -18.45 -42.27
N CYS A 344 19.70 -18.61 -41.51
CA CYS A 344 21.03 -18.75 -42.09
C CYS A 344 21.40 -20.18 -42.52
N LYS A 345 20.68 -21.21 -42.04
CA LYS A 345 20.86 -22.64 -42.39
C LYS A 345 22.34 -23.02 -42.50
N GLU A 346 22.82 -23.32 -43.71
CA GLU A 346 24.20 -23.76 -44.00
C GLU A 346 25.27 -22.66 -43.88
N SER A 347 24.87 -21.38 -43.93
CA SER A 347 25.80 -20.24 -43.78
C SER A 347 26.34 -20.08 -42.36
N CYS A 348 25.70 -20.72 -41.39
CA CYS A 348 26.05 -20.67 -39.97
C CYS A 348 26.54 -22.04 -39.47
N LYS A 349 27.46 -22.02 -38.51
CA LYS A 349 27.89 -23.24 -37.81
C LYS A 349 26.82 -23.66 -36.79
N GLU A 350 26.08 -24.75 -37.08
CA GLU A 350 25.03 -25.27 -36.20
C GLU A 350 25.51 -25.48 -34.75
N GLU A 351 26.72 -25.99 -34.55
CA GLU A 351 27.31 -26.24 -33.22
C GLU A 351 27.43 -24.96 -32.38
N VAL A 352 27.86 -23.85 -33.00
CA VAL A 352 28.02 -22.55 -32.32
C VAL A 352 26.65 -21.98 -31.98
N ILE A 353 25.69 -22.08 -32.89
CA ILE A 353 24.30 -21.64 -32.65
C ILE A 353 23.65 -22.45 -31.53
N GLY A 354 23.79 -23.78 -31.54
CA GLY A 354 23.28 -24.65 -30.48
C GLY A 354 23.90 -24.31 -29.11
N GLY A 355 25.22 -24.12 -29.05
CA GLY A 355 25.91 -23.66 -27.85
C GLY A 355 25.41 -22.31 -27.34
N LEU A 356 25.18 -21.33 -28.24
CA LEU A 356 24.62 -20.02 -27.89
C LEU A 356 23.17 -20.12 -27.39
N LEU A 357 22.31 -20.92 -28.04
CA LEU A 357 20.93 -21.14 -27.58
C LEU A 357 20.89 -21.78 -26.19
N ASN A 358 21.74 -22.77 -25.93
CA ASN A 358 21.87 -23.42 -24.63
C ASN A 358 22.32 -22.45 -23.52
N VAL A 359 23.12 -21.42 -23.83
CA VAL A 359 23.45 -20.37 -22.86
C VAL A 359 22.32 -19.36 -22.73
N PHE A 360 21.78 -18.87 -23.85
CA PHE A 360 20.80 -17.80 -23.87
C PHE A 360 19.43 -18.19 -23.32
N VAL A 361 19.03 -19.47 -23.39
CA VAL A 361 17.80 -19.95 -22.73
C VAL A 361 17.91 -19.80 -21.21
N TRP A 362 19.08 -20.06 -20.61
CA TRP A 362 19.30 -19.86 -19.18
C TRP A 362 19.42 -18.39 -18.77
N ILE A 363 19.88 -17.51 -19.67
CA ILE A 363 19.76 -16.06 -19.47
C ILE A 363 18.29 -15.64 -19.48
N GLY A 364 17.47 -16.18 -20.40
CA GLY A 364 16.01 -16.02 -20.41
C GLY A 364 15.37 -16.47 -19.09
N TYR A 365 15.65 -17.69 -18.64
CA TYR A 365 15.17 -18.25 -17.37
C TYR A 365 15.58 -17.43 -16.14
N LEU A 366 16.78 -16.84 -16.13
CA LEU A 366 17.23 -15.97 -15.05
C LEU A 366 16.34 -14.72 -14.90
N SER A 367 15.65 -14.26 -15.96
CA SER A 367 14.74 -13.10 -15.86
C SER A 367 13.58 -13.33 -14.88
N SER A 368 13.05 -14.55 -14.82
CA SER A 368 12.00 -14.97 -13.86
C SER A 368 12.48 -14.96 -12.40
N ALA A 369 13.79 -15.11 -12.15
CA ALA A 369 14.38 -14.95 -10.82
C ALA A 369 14.58 -13.49 -10.40
N VAL A 370 14.80 -12.59 -11.38
CA VAL A 370 15.09 -11.16 -11.14
C VAL A 370 13.83 -10.37 -10.74
N ASN A 371 12.63 -10.80 -11.18
CA ASN A 371 11.35 -10.14 -10.90
C ASN A 371 11.14 -9.82 -9.38
N PRO A 372 11.19 -10.79 -8.45
CA PRO A 372 11.13 -10.54 -7.00
C PRO A 372 12.17 -9.54 -6.47
N LEU A 373 13.41 -9.58 -6.98
CA LEU A 373 14.49 -8.68 -6.55
C LEU A 373 14.14 -7.23 -6.87
N VAL A 374 13.69 -6.96 -8.10
CA VAL A 374 13.25 -5.61 -8.52
C VAL A 374 12.14 -5.09 -7.62
N TYR A 375 11.16 -5.92 -7.25
CA TYR A 375 10.07 -5.51 -6.35
C TYR A 375 10.60 -5.13 -4.95
N THR A 376 11.57 -5.85 -4.39
CA THR A 376 12.16 -5.49 -3.08
C THR A 376 13.02 -4.22 -3.11
N LEU A 377 13.74 -3.96 -4.20
CA LEU A 377 14.59 -2.79 -4.32
C LEU A 377 13.75 -1.51 -4.34
N PHE A 378 12.67 -1.49 -5.13
CA PHE A 378 11.90 -0.28 -5.39
C PHE A 378 10.60 -0.14 -4.59
N ASN A 379 10.08 -1.21 -3.96
CA ASN A 379 8.85 -1.15 -3.17
C ASN A 379 9.07 -1.52 -1.70
N LYS A 380 8.97 -0.52 -0.82
CA LYS A 380 9.16 -0.65 0.64
C LYS A 380 8.21 -1.69 1.27
N THR A 381 7.00 -1.86 0.75
CA THR A 381 6.00 -2.80 1.28
C THR A 381 6.41 -4.25 0.99
N TYR A 382 6.80 -4.57 -0.24
CA TYR A 382 7.36 -5.88 -0.58
C TYR A 382 8.63 -6.17 0.23
N ARG A 383 9.56 -5.21 0.34
CA ARG A 383 10.79 -5.37 1.14
C ARG A 383 10.52 -5.68 2.62
N SER A 384 9.55 -4.99 3.23
CA SER A 384 9.14 -5.22 4.61
C SER A 384 8.46 -6.58 4.80
N ALA A 385 7.63 -7.01 3.84
CA ALA A 385 6.97 -8.31 3.86
C ALA A 385 7.99 -9.45 3.72
N PHE A 386 8.90 -9.38 2.74
CA PHE A 386 9.91 -10.41 2.48
C PHE A 386 10.85 -10.59 3.67
N SER A 387 11.33 -9.49 4.27
CA SER A 387 12.17 -9.53 5.47
C SER A 387 11.47 -10.25 6.64
N ARG A 388 10.16 -10.04 6.82
CA ARG A 388 9.36 -10.77 7.80
C ARG A 388 9.19 -12.25 7.46
N TYR A 389 8.90 -12.59 6.21
CA TYR A 389 8.64 -13.99 5.81
C TYR A 389 9.90 -14.86 5.85
N ILE A 390 11.06 -14.31 5.48
CA ILE A 390 12.37 -14.97 5.63
C ILE A 390 12.68 -15.25 7.11
N GLN A 391 12.19 -14.40 8.03
CA GLN A 391 12.26 -14.62 9.48
C GLN A 391 11.07 -15.42 10.05
N CYS A 392 10.23 -16.03 9.19
CA CYS A 392 9.00 -16.75 9.56
C CYS A 392 7.99 -15.95 10.41
N ARG A 393 8.02 -14.61 10.36
CA ARG A 393 7.12 -13.70 11.10
C ARG A 393 5.86 -13.37 10.30
N TYR A 394 4.94 -14.32 10.19
CA TYR A 394 3.71 -14.17 9.39
C TYR A 394 2.61 -13.33 10.04
N LYS A 395 2.60 -13.23 11.38
CA LYS A 395 1.73 -12.29 12.10
C LYS A 395 2.41 -10.93 12.12
N GLU A 396 1.67 -9.85 11.84
CA GLU A 396 2.09 -8.54 12.31
C GLU A 396 2.23 -8.63 13.84
N GLU A 397 3.45 -8.44 14.35
CA GLU A 397 3.65 -8.08 15.76
C GLU A 397 2.93 -6.76 16.00
N LYS A 398 1.65 -6.83 16.36
CA LYS A 398 1.06 -5.86 17.28
C LYS A 398 1.88 -5.99 18.57
N LYS A 399 3.00 -5.25 18.64
CA LYS A 399 3.72 -5.12 19.90
C LYS A 399 2.69 -4.72 20.96
N PRO A 400 2.67 -5.36 22.14
CA PRO A 400 1.80 -4.89 23.21
C PRO A 400 2.08 -3.40 23.39
N PHE A 401 1.02 -2.59 23.48
CA PHE A 401 1.15 -1.15 23.70
C PHE A 401 2.05 -0.95 24.91
N GLN A 402 3.31 -0.53 24.68
CA GLN A 402 4.19 -0.12 25.75
C GLN A 402 3.70 1.24 26.23
N LEU A 403 2.67 1.20 27.07
CA LEU A 403 2.20 2.31 27.87
C LEU A 403 3.32 2.60 28.88
N ILE A 404 4.28 3.43 28.48
CA ILE A 404 5.24 4.02 29.41
C ILE A 404 4.44 5.04 30.22
N LEU A 405 3.81 4.54 31.29
CA LEU A 405 3.25 5.40 32.32
C LEU A 405 4.43 6.03 33.05
N VAL A 406 4.67 7.32 32.81
CA VAL A 406 5.67 8.08 33.57
C VAL A 406 5.12 8.24 34.99
N ASN A 407 5.61 7.40 35.90
CA ASN A 407 5.18 7.37 37.29
C ASN A 407 5.33 8.75 37.95
N THR A 408 4.19 9.39 38.22
CA THR A 408 4.09 10.64 38.99
C THR A 408 3.28 10.43 40.26
N ILE A 409 3.64 9.38 41.02
CA ILE A 409 3.25 9.18 42.42
C ILE A 409 4.52 8.73 43.19
N PRO A 410 4.89 9.36 44.31
CA PRO A 410 6.04 8.92 45.12
C PRO A 410 5.80 7.54 45.74
N ALA A 411 6.85 6.73 45.84
CA ALA A 411 6.81 5.47 46.55
C ALA A 411 6.69 5.68 48.08
N LEU A 412 5.47 5.60 48.60
CA LEU A 412 5.17 5.44 50.02
C LEU A 412 4.11 4.34 50.17
N ALA A 413 4.22 3.54 51.24
CA ALA A 413 3.46 2.31 51.50
C ALA A 413 3.79 1.11 50.58
N TYR A 414 4.99 0.56 50.75
CA TYR A 414 5.16 -0.90 50.69
C TYR A 414 4.98 -1.43 52.12
N ASP A 415 3.84 -2.04 52.43
CA ASP A 415 3.79 -3.38 53.06
C ASP A 415 2.35 -3.93 53.04
N SER A 416 2.24 -5.26 53.20
CA SER A 416 1.07 -6.13 53.16
C SER A 416 0.83 -6.82 51.82
N SER A 417 1.71 -7.78 51.54
CA SER A 417 1.20 -9.08 51.09
C SER A 417 0.30 -9.68 52.19
N GLN A 418 -0.72 -10.48 51.81
CA GLN A 418 -1.75 -11.12 52.68
C GLN A 418 -3.13 -10.42 52.82
N LEU A 419 -3.77 -9.97 51.73
CA LEU A 419 -5.24 -9.92 51.53
C LEU A 419 -5.51 -9.43 50.08
N GLN A 420 -6.38 -9.96 49.22
CA GLN A 420 -7.43 -10.99 49.33
C GLN A 420 -7.41 -11.94 48.10
N LEU A 421 -6.80 -13.13 48.20
CA LEU A 421 -7.01 -14.21 47.20
C LEU A 421 -8.39 -14.91 47.37
N ALA A 422 -9.30 -14.29 48.13
CA ALA A 422 -10.60 -14.84 48.53
C ALA A 422 -11.80 -14.27 47.74
N GLN A 423 -11.76 -13.00 47.29
CA GLN A 423 -12.94 -12.38 46.67
C GLN A 423 -13.20 -12.84 45.22
N MET A 424 -12.15 -13.25 44.46
CA MET A 424 -12.32 -13.75 43.09
C MET A 424 -13.04 -15.12 42.98
N LYS A 425 -13.28 -15.81 44.10
CA LYS A 425 -14.11 -17.04 44.13
C LYS A 425 -15.59 -16.77 44.44
N SER A 426 -15.96 -15.58 44.92
CA SER A 426 -17.36 -15.23 45.22
C SER A 426 -18.16 -14.90 43.96
N LEU A 427 -17.63 -14.01 43.11
CA LEU A 427 -18.31 -13.52 41.90
C LEU A 427 -18.51 -14.58 40.80
N LYS A 428 -17.82 -15.73 40.88
CA LYS A 428 -18.07 -16.89 40.01
C LYS A 428 -19.22 -17.79 40.48
N LYS A 429 -19.79 -17.54 41.66
CA LYS A 429 -20.89 -18.33 42.25
C LYS A 429 -22.27 -17.73 41.96
N GLU A 430 -22.36 -16.41 41.78
CA GLU A 430 -23.62 -15.71 41.48
C GLU A 430 -23.97 -15.72 39.99
N ALA A 431 -22.97 -15.64 39.09
CA ALA A 431 -23.16 -15.80 37.64
C ALA A 431 -23.60 -17.22 37.19
N LYS A 432 -23.94 -18.11 38.13
CA LYS A 432 -24.38 -19.49 37.89
C LYS A 432 -25.77 -19.82 38.48
N MET A 433 -26.45 -18.83 39.06
CA MET A 433 -27.86 -18.91 39.48
C MET A 433 -28.65 -17.72 38.89
N MET A 434 -28.99 -17.79 37.60
CA MET A 434 -30.11 -17.09 36.91
C MET A 434 -30.13 -17.48 35.41
N ALA A 435 -29.86 -18.75 35.11
CA ALA A 435 -29.84 -19.30 33.75
C ALA A 435 -30.40 -20.73 33.72
N LYS A 436 -31.54 -20.91 34.39
CA LYS A 436 -32.37 -22.12 34.31
C LYS A 436 -33.79 -21.74 34.70
N ASP A 437 -34.62 -21.50 33.70
CA ASP A 437 -35.90 -22.19 33.45
C ASP A 437 -36.73 -21.37 32.46
N TYR A 438 -37.03 -22.01 31.33
CA TYR A 438 -37.84 -21.45 30.24
C TYR A 438 -39.08 -22.32 30.12
N SER A 439 -40.28 -21.75 30.27
CA SER A 439 -41.53 -22.44 29.95
C SER A 439 -42.66 -21.47 29.63
N THR A 440 -43.07 -21.54 28.37
CA THR A 440 -44.20 -20.91 27.68
C THR A 440 -45.57 -21.19 28.34
N VAL A 441 -46.47 -20.20 28.39
CA VAL A 441 -47.95 -20.38 28.26
C VAL A 441 -48.56 -19.13 27.58
N THR A 442 -49.66 -19.32 26.85
CA THR A 442 -50.30 -18.37 25.93
C THR A 442 -51.79 -18.12 26.30
N ILE A 443 -52.25 -16.85 26.27
CA ILE A 443 -53.64 -16.32 26.11
C ILE A 443 -54.77 -16.86 27.05
N GLY A 444 -55.55 -15.94 27.64
CA GLY A 444 -56.84 -16.28 28.30
C GLY A 444 -57.61 -15.11 28.95
N THR A 445 -58.42 -14.42 28.16
CA THR A 445 -59.57 -13.51 28.47
C THR A 445 -60.19 -13.45 29.89
N HIS A 446 -60.65 -12.25 30.30
CA HIS A 446 -62.04 -12.04 30.81
C HIS A 446 -62.51 -10.56 30.64
N HIS A 447 -63.83 -10.35 30.59
CA HIS A 447 -64.54 -9.11 30.18
C HIS A 447 -65.54 -8.62 31.26
N LEU A 448 -66.33 -7.56 30.97
CA LEU A 448 -67.39 -6.88 31.76
C LEU A 448 -66.87 -5.88 32.82
N ASP A 449 -67.51 -4.74 33.17
CA ASP A 449 -68.53 -3.84 32.57
C ASP A 449 -68.49 -2.54 33.43
N GLY A 450 -68.97 -1.34 33.08
CA GLY A 450 -69.66 -0.83 31.89
C GLY A 450 -70.03 0.68 32.04
N THR A 451 -70.66 1.25 31.01
CA THR A 451 -71.55 2.46 31.01
C THR A 451 -71.27 3.70 31.90
N SER A 452 -71.16 4.90 31.30
CA SER A 452 -72.32 5.78 31.06
C SER A 452 -71.96 7.10 30.31
N LYS A 453 -73.00 7.82 29.87
CA LYS A 453 -73.00 9.04 29.03
C LYS A 453 -72.89 10.34 29.87
N GLY A 454 -72.53 11.46 29.24
CA GLY A 454 -72.77 12.80 29.79
C GLY A 454 -72.19 13.92 28.92
N SER A 455 -73.02 14.82 28.42
CA SER A 455 -72.64 15.91 27.50
C SER A 455 -73.06 17.29 28.04
N ILE A 456 -72.25 18.32 27.74
CA ILE A 456 -72.60 19.77 27.71
C ILE A 456 -72.87 20.44 29.07
N VAL A 457 -72.20 21.57 29.33
CA VAL A 457 -72.79 22.94 29.52
C VAL A 457 -71.67 23.95 29.83
N SER A 458 -71.83 25.16 29.29
CA SER A 458 -70.98 26.35 29.42
C SER A 458 -71.15 27.12 30.74
N GLY A 459 -70.12 27.83 31.17
CA GLY A 459 -70.20 28.91 32.17
C GLY A 459 -69.28 30.06 31.81
N ASN A 460 -69.85 31.24 31.55
CA ASN A 460 -69.16 32.50 31.29
C ASN A 460 -69.52 33.45 32.44
N GLU A 461 -68.54 34.13 33.06
CA GLU A 461 -68.80 35.31 33.87
C GLU A 461 -67.60 36.28 33.81
N LYS A 462 -67.84 37.56 34.10
CA LYS A 462 -67.12 38.69 33.50
C LYS A 462 -67.02 39.88 34.47
N GLU A 463 -66.02 40.75 34.27
CA GLU A 463 -65.89 42.11 34.85
C GLU A 463 -65.58 42.16 36.38
N SER A 464 -64.90 43.16 36.96
CA SER A 464 -64.39 44.48 36.51
C SER A 464 -63.08 44.86 37.29
N ARG A 465 -62.11 45.64 36.74
CA ARG A 465 -61.80 47.09 37.00
C ARG A 465 -61.48 47.50 38.46
N ASP A 466 -60.57 48.42 38.81
CA ASP A 466 -59.73 49.43 38.10
C ASP A 466 -58.42 49.72 38.89
N HIS A 467 -57.33 50.15 38.23
CA HIS A 467 -56.86 51.56 38.25
C HIS A 467 -55.49 51.80 37.57
N ASP A 468 -55.36 52.98 36.95
CA ASP A 468 -54.21 53.47 36.19
C ASP A 468 -52.97 53.84 37.02
N MET A 469 -51.79 53.74 36.39
CA MET A 469 -50.93 54.93 36.28
C MET A 469 -50.27 55.03 34.90
N ASN A 470 -50.04 56.28 34.47
CA ASN A 470 -50.13 56.68 33.07
C ASN A 470 -48.77 56.73 32.33
N ARG A 471 -48.90 56.69 31.01
CA ARG A 471 -47.91 56.91 29.94
C ARG A 471 -46.79 57.90 30.30
N ASN A 472 -45.53 57.46 30.21
CA ASN A 472 -44.37 58.30 29.87
C ASN A 472 -43.10 57.45 29.54
N ALA A 473 -43.15 56.64 28.47
CA ALA A 473 -41.97 55.89 27.99
C ALA A 473 -42.01 55.54 26.48
N ALA A 474 -42.80 56.25 25.68
CA ALA A 474 -42.97 55.96 24.25
C ALA A 474 -42.00 56.77 23.34
N LEU A 475 -40.80 57.08 23.82
CA LEU A 475 -39.80 57.87 23.07
C LEU A 475 -38.37 57.74 23.65
N ASN A 476 -37.90 56.52 23.94
CA ASN A 476 -36.46 56.26 24.23
C ASN A 476 -36.03 54.77 24.20
N SER A 477 -36.56 53.93 23.30
CA SER A 477 -36.09 52.54 23.10
C SER A 477 -35.25 52.33 21.83
N SER A 478 -34.95 53.41 21.09
CA SER A 478 -34.25 53.41 19.80
C SER A 478 -32.71 53.44 19.88
N LEU A 479 -32.10 53.36 21.08
CA LEU A 479 -30.66 53.58 21.27
C LEU A 479 -29.87 52.46 21.99
N LEU A 480 -30.39 51.22 22.06
CA LEU A 480 -29.58 50.06 22.49
C LEU A 480 -29.86 48.76 21.74
N ARG A 481 -30.26 48.85 20.47
CA ARG A 481 -30.02 47.77 19.50
C ARG A 481 -28.57 47.83 19.04
N ILE A 482 -27.65 47.33 19.87
CA ILE A 482 -26.34 46.90 19.36
C ILE A 482 -26.63 45.80 18.34
N SER A 483 -26.36 46.11 17.07
CA SER A 483 -26.72 45.27 15.95
C SER A 483 -25.83 44.03 15.92
N VAL A 484 -26.25 42.98 16.65
CA VAL A 484 -25.71 41.62 16.48
C VAL A 484 -26.15 41.13 15.11
N LYS A 485 -25.38 41.54 14.11
CA LYS A 485 -25.45 41.04 12.74
C LYS A 485 -25.26 39.53 12.82
N ILE A 486 -26.35 38.77 12.69
CA ILE A 486 -26.30 37.30 12.69
C ILE A 486 -25.29 36.91 11.62
N MET A 487 -24.18 36.29 12.03
CA MET A 487 -23.10 35.90 11.12
C MET A 487 -23.64 34.78 10.22
N ALA A 488 -24.01 35.15 9.00
CA ALA A 488 -24.71 34.28 8.08
C ALA A 488 -23.81 33.12 7.61
N LEU A 489 -24.00 31.95 8.21
CA LEU A 489 -23.34 30.72 7.79
C LEU A 489 -23.89 30.26 6.43
N LYS A 490 -23.03 30.20 5.43
CA LYS A 490 -23.35 29.58 4.14
C LYS A 490 -22.95 28.11 4.16
N GLN A 491 -23.90 27.18 4.13
CA GLN A 491 -23.58 25.76 3.97
C GLN A 491 -22.97 25.51 2.59
N VAL A 492 -21.78 24.90 2.55
CA VAL A 492 -21.02 24.56 1.34
C VAL A 492 -21.27 23.11 0.94
N SER A 493 -21.31 22.19 1.91
CA SER A 493 -21.61 20.78 1.67
C SER A 493 -22.21 20.11 2.92
N SER A 494 -22.90 18.99 2.70
CA SER A 494 -23.48 18.16 3.75
C SER A 494 -23.50 16.71 3.27
N ASN A 495 -22.74 15.84 3.93
CA ASN A 495 -22.63 14.41 3.61
C ASN A 495 -23.04 13.58 4.82
N LYS A 496 -23.91 12.57 4.64
CA LYS A 496 -24.27 11.64 5.71
C LYS A 496 -23.14 10.63 5.92
N CYS A 497 -22.67 10.45 7.15
CA CYS A 497 -21.66 9.47 7.52
C CYS A 497 -21.81 9.07 8.98
N PHE A 498 -21.58 7.79 9.30
CA PHE A 498 -21.71 7.25 10.67
C PHE A 498 -23.01 7.66 11.36
N GLU A 499 -24.12 7.54 10.63
CA GLU A 499 -25.50 7.93 10.99
C GLU A 499 -25.75 9.45 11.14
N GLY A 500 -24.72 10.24 11.48
CA GLY A 500 -24.74 11.69 11.51
C GLY A 500 -24.39 12.38 10.18
N PHE A 501 -24.05 13.67 10.24
CA PHE A 501 -23.74 14.50 9.08
C PHE A 501 -22.39 15.22 9.23
N GLN A 502 -21.48 15.01 8.28
CA GLN A 502 -20.33 15.89 8.06
C GLN A 502 -20.75 17.05 7.15
N LYS A 503 -20.81 18.25 7.72
CA LYS A 503 -21.13 19.49 7.03
C LYS A 503 -19.89 20.38 6.90
N VAL A 504 -19.90 21.29 5.94
CA VAL A 504 -18.92 22.37 5.77
C VAL A 504 -19.66 23.68 5.59
N PHE A 505 -19.24 24.71 6.31
CA PHE A 505 -19.81 26.06 6.24
C PHE A 505 -18.73 27.07 5.84
N GLU A 506 -19.14 28.13 5.14
CA GLU A 506 -18.35 29.31 4.80
C GLU A 506 -18.93 30.53 5.53
N HIS A 507 -18.07 31.40 6.05
CA HIS A 507 -18.45 32.70 6.60
C HIS A 507 -17.34 33.73 6.35
N ASP A 508 -17.67 35.01 6.43
CA ASP A 508 -16.68 36.09 6.46
C ASP A 508 -16.15 36.23 7.90
N SER A 509 -14.83 36.28 8.08
CA SER A 509 -14.19 36.41 9.41
C SER A 509 -13.82 37.86 9.71
N ALA A 510 -14.10 38.29 10.94
CA ALA A 510 -13.76 39.62 11.43
C ALA A 510 -12.27 39.71 11.84
N GLU A 511 -11.74 38.66 12.47
CA GLU A 511 -10.34 38.60 12.88
C GLU A 511 -9.40 38.41 11.68
N LEU A 512 -9.80 37.58 10.70
CA LEU A 512 -8.96 37.23 9.55
C LEU A 512 -9.21 38.06 8.28
N LYS A 513 -10.28 38.87 8.26
CA LYS A 513 -10.70 39.73 7.13
C LYS A 513 -10.87 39.01 5.79
N CYS A 514 -11.04 37.69 5.82
CA CYS A 514 -11.15 36.81 4.67
C CYS A 514 -12.37 35.89 4.81
N LYS A 515 -12.64 35.11 3.76
CA LYS A 515 -13.65 34.04 3.81
C LYS A 515 -13.05 32.77 4.40
N MET A 516 -13.53 32.41 5.57
CA MET A 516 -13.16 31.20 6.29
C MET A 516 -14.14 30.08 6.06
N LYS A 517 -13.64 28.85 6.19
CA LYS A 517 -14.46 27.63 6.15
C LYS A 517 -14.13 26.74 7.34
N PHE A 518 -15.15 26.14 7.93
CA PHE A 518 -14.98 25.09 8.93
C PHE A 518 -15.84 23.87 8.59
N GLY A 519 -15.33 22.69 8.94
CA GLY A 519 -16.09 21.45 8.93
C GLY A 519 -16.68 21.17 10.31
N ILE A 520 -17.92 20.68 10.37
CA ILE A 520 -18.54 20.20 11.60
C ILE A 520 -19.18 18.84 11.36
N TYR A 521 -18.90 17.90 12.25
CA TYR A 521 -19.61 16.62 12.31
C TYR A 521 -20.73 16.73 13.35
N LEU A 522 -21.96 16.47 12.94
CA LEU A 522 -23.13 16.44 13.80
C LEU A 522 -23.57 14.98 14.00
N PRO A 523 -23.34 14.37 15.19
CA PRO A 523 -23.82 13.02 15.49
C PRO A 523 -25.35 13.00 15.62
N PRO A 524 -26.03 11.84 15.52
CA PRO A 524 -27.49 11.74 15.66
C PRO A 524 -28.05 12.39 16.93
N LYS A 525 -27.32 12.32 18.05
CA LYS A 525 -27.68 12.95 19.33
C LYS A 525 -27.82 14.48 19.27
N ALA A 526 -27.18 15.13 18.29
CA ALA A 526 -27.32 16.57 18.08
C ALA A 526 -28.73 16.97 17.59
N GLU A 527 -29.53 16.04 17.07
CA GLU A 527 -30.92 16.31 16.67
C GLU A 527 -31.86 16.44 17.89
N THR A 528 -31.48 15.89 19.05
CA THR A 528 -32.34 15.81 20.25
C THR A 528 -31.77 16.52 21.48
N GLY A 529 -30.51 16.96 21.47
CA GLY A 529 -29.93 17.68 22.61
C GLY A 529 -28.55 18.28 22.33
N LYS A 530 -28.03 19.01 23.33
CA LYS A 530 -26.69 19.63 23.26
C LYS A 530 -25.58 18.59 23.36
N CYS A 531 -24.54 18.74 22.53
CA CYS A 531 -23.37 17.87 22.49
C CYS A 531 -22.09 18.60 22.96
N PRO A 532 -21.15 17.91 23.63
CA PRO A 532 -19.81 18.44 23.88
C PRO A 532 -19.06 18.70 22.56
N VAL A 533 -18.10 19.62 22.57
CA VAL A 533 -17.39 20.07 21.36
C VAL A 533 -15.93 19.64 21.36
N LEU A 534 -15.48 19.02 20.27
CA LEU A 534 -14.07 18.69 20.04
C LEU A 534 -13.55 19.46 18.82
N TYR A 535 -12.62 20.39 19.05
CA TYR A 535 -12.01 21.20 17.99
C TYR A 535 -10.77 20.52 17.40
N TRP A 536 -10.78 20.26 16.08
CA TRP A 536 -9.61 19.79 15.33
C TRP A 536 -8.92 20.96 14.61
N LEU A 537 -7.61 21.13 14.84
CA LEU A 537 -6.81 22.16 14.20
C LEU A 537 -6.01 21.59 13.01
N SER A 538 -6.42 21.94 11.79
CA SER A 538 -5.88 21.38 10.54
C SER A 538 -4.95 22.30 9.72
N GLY A 539 -4.67 23.53 10.18
CA GLY A 539 -3.90 24.55 9.43
C GLY A 539 -4.66 25.24 8.27
N GLY A 540 -4.19 26.44 7.90
CA GLY A 540 -4.68 27.26 6.77
C GLY A 540 -5.58 28.46 7.16
N CYS A 541 -5.43 29.61 6.49
CA CYS A 541 -6.19 30.85 6.78
C CYS A 541 -6.76 31.54 5.52
N ASN A 542 -6.39 31.11 4.31
CA ASN A 542 -6.81 31.65 3.02
C ASN A 542 -6.48 33.17 2.86
N ILE A 543 -5.28 33.59 3.27
CA ILE A 543 -4.77 34.98 3.26
C ILE A 543 -3.77 35.21 2.11
N GLU A 544 -3.81 36.36 1.44
CA GLU A 544 -2.88 36.66 0.33
C GLU A 544 -1.40 36.58 0.77
N GLY A 545 -0.58 35.81 0.02
CA GLY A 545 0.81 35.48 0.35
C GLY A 545 1.03 34.18 1.13
N GLU A 546 -0.02 33.52 1.66
CA GLU A 546 0.18 32.39 2.59
C GLU A 546 0.68 31.09 1.93
N ASP A 547 0.50 30.94 0.62
CA ASP A 547 0.96 29.78 -0.14
C ASP A 547 2.43 29.90 -0.62
N GLU A 548 3.11 31.03 -0.39
CA GLU A 548 4.48 31.27 -0.89
C GLU A 548 5.56 30.44 -0.17
N SER A 549 5.32 30.04 1.08
CA SER A 549 6.20 29.15 1.86
C SER A 549 5.41 28.01 2.49
N TRP A 550 5.84 26.77 2.27
CA TRP A 550 5.15 25.62 2.88
C TRP A 550 5.39 25.51 4.40
N ASP A 551 6.46 26.14 4.89
CA ASP A 551 6.90 26.22 6.28
C ASP A 551 6.63 27.61 6.90
N PHE A 552 5.87 28.48 6.23
CA PHE A 552 5.37 29.76 6.75
C PHE A 552 4.13 30.22 5.96
N GLY A 553 2.93 30.19 6.57
CA GLY A 553 1.65 30.46 5.89
C GLY A 553 0.69 29.25 5.91
N THR A 554 0.07 28.86 4.80
CA THR A 554 -1.00 27.83 4.71
C THR A 554 -0.59 26.51 5.35
N GLY A 555 0.65 26.10 5.08
CA GLY A 555 1.22 24.83 5.54
C GLY A 555 1.80 24.89 6.96
N ALA A 556 1.93 26.09 7.53
CA ALA A 556 2.62 26.34 8.78
C ALA A 556 1.98 27.48 9.59
N GLY A 557 0.65 27.44 9.68
CA GLY A 557 -0.09 28.42 10.44
C GLY A 557 0.10 28.20 11.93
N PHE A 558 1.08 28.89 12.51
CA PHE A 558 1.18 29.04 13.96
C PHE A 558 -0.03 29.82 14.45
N TYR A 559 -0.63 29.36 15.55
CA TYR A 559 -1.88 29.91 16.09
C TYR A 559 -1.57 31.16 16.93
N VAL A 560 -1.14 32.21 16.22
CA VAL A 560 -0.71 33.51 16.73
C VAL A 560 -1.59 34.63 16.20
N ASP A 561 -1.53 35.79 16.86
CA ASP A 561 -1.92 37.06 16.24
C ASP A 561 -0.63 37.78 15.83
N ALA A 562 -0.44 37.98 14.53
CA ALA A 562 0.78 38.57 13.97
C ALA A 562 0.87 40.08 14.27
N THR A 563 2.10 40.58 14.46
CA THR A 563 2.41 42.00 14.67
C THR A 563 3.18 42.64 13.52
N GLU A 564 3.81 41.82 12.66
CA GLU A 564 4.64 42.27 11.54
C GLU A 564 3.90 42.24 10.20
N ASP A 565 4.22 43.17 9.33
CA ASP A 565 3.65 43.26 7.98
C ASP A 565 4.24 42.16 7.07
N PRO A 566 3.47 41.60 6.10
CA PRO A 566 2.09 41.96 5.74
C PRO A 566 0.99 41.38 6.68
N TRP A 567 1.36 40.42 7.52
CA TRP A 567 0.44 39.55 8.30
C TRP A 567 -0.36 40.27 9.37
N LYS A 568 0.21 41.32 9.97
CA LYS A 568 -0.37 42.16 11.03
C LYS A 568 -1.83 42.53 10.81
N THR A 569 -2.24 42.75 9.56
CA THR A 569 -3.56 43.27 9.24
C THR A 569 -4.66 42.21 9.19
N ASN A 570 -4.33 40.94 8.96
CA ASN A 570 -5.28 39.87 8.62
C ASN A 570 -4.93 38.49 9.22
N TYR A 571 -3.77 38.32 9.85
CA TYR A 571 -3.32 37.05 10.43
C TYR A 571 -3.53 37.03 11.96
N ARG A 572 -4.78 36.91 12.38
CA ARG A 572 -5.20 36.85 13.79
C ARG A 572 -5.80 35.49 14.15
N MET A 573 -5.03 34.44 13.89
CA MET A 573 -5.46 33.05 14.01
C MET A 573 -5.64 32.61 15.48
N TYR A 574 -4.88 33.21 16.42
CA TYR A 574 -5.13 33.02 17.85
C TYR A 574 -6.49 33.56 18.27
N SER A 575 -6.78 34.83 17.94
CA SER A 575 -8.07 35.46 18.25
C SER A 575 -9.24 34.75 17.56
N TYR A 576 -9.08 34.32 16.31
CA TYR A 576 -10.10 33.59 15.55
C TYR A 576 -10.50 32.26 16.22
N ILE A 577 -9.54 31.38 16.53
CA ILE A 577 -9.83 30.06 17.13
C ILE A 577 -10.23 30.19 18.60
N LYS A 578 -9.67 31.17 19.33
CA LYS A 578 -10.02 31.40 20.73
C LYS A 578 -11.45 31.92 20.84
N ASP A 579 -11.82 32.97 20.12
CA ASP A 579 -13.03 33.74 20.41
C ASP A 579 -14.05 33.80 19.27
N GLU A 580 -13.64 33.98 18.01
CA GLU A 580 -14.60 34.13 16.89
C GLU A 580 -15.30 32.81 16.55
N LEU A 581 -14.53 31.76 16.25
CA LEU A 581 -15.05 30.45 15.83
C LEU A 581 -15.91 29.78 16.92
N PRO A 582 -15.51 29.72 18.21
CA PRO A 582 -16.36 29.12 19.24
C PRO A 582 -17.68 29.87 19.46
N LYS A 583 -17.69 31.21 19.37
CA LYS A 583 -18.94 31.99 19.43
C LYS A 583 -19.84 31.67 18.24
N LEU A 584 -19.27 31.58 17.04
CA LEU A 584 -20.00 31.24 15.82
C LEU A 584 -20.61 29.83 15.88
N ILE A 585 -19.85 28.84 16.38
CA ILE A 585 -20.33 27.47 16.58
C ILE A 585 -21.46 27.44 17.61
N ASN A 586 -21.25 28.02 18.80
CA ASN A 586 -22.21 27.98 19.90
C ASN A 586 -23.50 28.77 19.62
N ALA A 587 -23.48 29.71 18.68
CA ALA A 587 -24.67 30.45 18.24
C ALA A 587 -25.52 29.70 17.19
N ASN A 588 -24.95 28.73 16.46
CA ASN A 588 -25.58 28.10 15.30
C ASN A 588 -25.82 26.59 15.43
N PHE A 589 -25.21 25.92 16.41
CA PHE A 589 -25.27 24.47 16.58
C PHE A 589 -25.66 24.10 18.03
N PRO A 590 -26.26 22.91 18.25
CA PRO A 590 -26.65 22.44 19.57
C PRO A 590 -25.42 21.95 20.35
N THR A 591 -24.63 22.88 20.85
CA THR A 591 -23.39 22.62 21.58
C THR A 591 -23.50 22.93 23.07
N ASP A 592 -22.63 22.29 23.83
CA ASP A 592 -22.40 22.51 25.25
C ASP A 592 -21.09 23.32 25.43
N PRO A 593 -21.16 24.61 25.76
CA PRO A 593 -19.98 25.48 25.86
C PRO A 593 -19.09 25.15 27.07
N ASP A 594 -19.62 24.47 28.09
CA ASP A 594 -18.87 24.11 29.29
C ASP A 594 -18.09 22.79 29.12
N ARG A 595 -18.32 22.06 28.02
CA ARG A 595 -17.63 20.80 27.69
C ARG A 595 -16.97 20.88 26.31
N MET A 596 -15.85 21.59 26.27
CA MET A 596 -14.99 21.71 25.09
C MET A 596 -13.63 21.04 25.31
N SER A 597 -13.11 20.38 24.28
CA SER A 597 -11.72 19.88 24.20
C SER A 597 -11.10 20.22 22.84
N ILE A 598 -9.78 20.17 22.74
CA ILE A 598 -9.05 20.60 21.53
C ILE A 598 -7.92 19.63 21.18
N PHE A 599 -7.72 19.38 19.89
CA PHE A 599 -6.65 18.51 19.42
C PHE A 599 -6.12 18.90 18.04
N GLY A 600 -4.89 18.48 17.72
CA GLY A 600 -4.24 18.84 16.46
C GLY A 600 -3.01 18.00 16.15
N HIS A 601 -2.47 18.17 14.93
CA HIS A 601 -1.26 17.49 14.44
C HIS A 601 -0.19 18.51 14.05
N SER A 602 1.09 18.22 14.36
CA SER A 602 2.24 19.08 14.07
C SER A 602 2.03 20.53 14.56
N MET A 603 2.01 21.52 13.67
CA MET A 603 1.69 22.93 13.99
C MET A 603 0.28 23.11 14.57
N GLY A 604 -0.70 22.29 14.17
CA GLY A 604 -2.02 22.22 14.82
C GLY A 604 -1.96 21.64 16.23
N GLY A 605 -1.05 20.69 16.47
CA GLY A 605 -0.78 20.14 17.81
C GLY A 605 -0.14 21.17 18.73
N HIS A 606 0.81 21.94 18.21
CA HIS A 606 1.35 23.12 18.87
C HIS A 606 0.23 24.11 19.23
N GLY A 607 -0.60 24.51 18.26
CA GLY A 607 -1.72 25.42 18.48
C GLY A 607 -2.68 24.96 19.57
N ALA A 608 -3.01 23.67 19.61
CA ALA A 608 -3.87 23.08 20.64
C ALA A 608 -3.26 23.22 22.05
N LEU A 609 -1.95 22.99 22.19
CA LEU A 609 -1.24 23.21 23.46
C LEU A 609 -1.23 24.69 23.87
N ILE A 610 -0.89 25.61 22.95
CA ILE A 610 -0.88 27.06 23.20
C ILE A 610 -2.25 27.57 23.64
N LEU A 611 -3.30 27.25 22.88
CA LEU A 611 -4.67 27.70 23.17
C LEU A 611 -5.14 27.20 24.54
N THR A 612 -4.74 25.99 24.94
CA THR A 612 -5.12 25.42 26.23
C THR A 612 -4.35 26.04 27.39
N LEU A 613 -3.03 26.22 27.24
CA LEU A 613 -2.18 26.78 28.29
C LEU A 613 -2.43 28.29 28.51
N LYS A 614 -2.69 29.07 27.45
CA LYS A 614 -3.02 30.50 27.54
C LYS A 614 -4.44 30.79 28.02
N ASN A 615 -5.34 29.80 28.03
CA ASN A 615 -6.74 29.97 28.44
C ASN A 615 -7.14 28.92 29.50
N PRO A 616 -6.58 28.98 30.73
CA PRO A 616 -6.88 28.05 31.81
C PRO A 616 -8.38 27.81 32.01
N GLY A 617 -8.77 26.54 32.15
CA GLY A 617 -10.17 26.14 32.40
C GLY A 617 -11.10 26.13 31.18
N LYS A 618 -10.70 26.72 30.03
CA LYS A 618 -11.54 26.81 28.81
C LYS A 618 -11.73 25.47 28.09
N TYR A 619 -10.71 24.61 28.11
CA TYR A 619 -10.76 23.26 27.54
C TYR A 619 -10.56 22.23 28.66
N LYS A 620 -11.30 21.12 28.61
CA LYS A 620 -11.22 20.05 29.62
C LYS A 620 -10.03 19.12 29.40
N SER A 621 -9.65 18.90 28.15
CA SER A 621 -8.48 18.10 27.77
C SER A 621 -7.87 18.58 26.46
N VAL A 622 -6.58 18.29 26.27
CA VAL A 622 -5.84 18.57 25.04
C VAL A 622 -5.11 17.33 24.55
N SER A 623 -5.14 17.08 23.24
CA SER A 623 -4.39 16.00 22.59
C SER A 623 -3.58 16.52 21.41
N ALA A 624 -2.32 16.12 21.29
CA ALA A 624 -1.43 16.62 20.25
C ALA A 624 -0.60 15.50 19.61
N PHE A 625 -0.69 15.39 18.28
CA PHE A 625 0.08 14.42 17.48
C PHE A 625 1.32 15.08 16.88
N ALA A 626 2.50 14.53 17.17
CA ALA A 626 3.81 15.07 16.75
C ALA A 626 3.96 16.60 16.90
N PRO A 627 3.57 17.23 18.02
CA PRO A 627 3.55 18.69 18.17
C PRO A 627 4.94 19.34 18.17
N ILE A 628 5.02 20.55 17.62
CA ILE A 628 6.15 21.47 17.88
C ILE A 628 5.99 22.03 19.29
N CYS A 629 6.71 21.48 20.26
CA CYS A 629 6.50 21.81 21.67
C CYS A 629 7.29 23.04 22.14
N ASN A 630 8.46 23.29 21.54
CA ASN A 630 9.37 24.36 21.93
C ASN A 630 9.87 25.14 20.70
N PRO A 631 8.99 25.87 19.97
CA PRO A 631 9.35 26.57 18.75
C PRO A 631 10.52 27.56 18.89
N ILE A 632 10.73 28.18 20.05
CA ILE A 632 11.85 29.12 20.25
C ILE A 632 13.21 28.43 20.10
N GLN A 633 13.29 27.13 20.36
CA GLN A 633 14.54 26.37 20.26
C GLN A 633 14.75 25.69 18.91
N CYS A 634 13.72 25.56 18.05
CA CYS A 634 13.84 24.92 16.74
C CYS A 634 13.85 25.91 15.56
N GLN A 635 14.36 25.46 14.40
CA GLN A 635 14.55 26.35 13.23
C GLN A 635 13.22 26.77 12.59
N TRP A 636 12.25 25.86 12.48
CA TRP A 636 10.90 26.21 12.00
C TRP A 636 10.20 27.23 12.89
N GLY A 637 10.27 27.06 14.21
CA GLY A 637 9.64 27.97 15.16
C GLY A 637 10.30 29.36 15.14
N LYS A 638 11.63 29.43 15.07
CA LYS A 638 12.37 30.69 14.86
C LYS A 638 11.97 31.40 13.57
N LYS A 639 11.86 30.67 12.44
CA LYS A 639 11.41 31.24 11.16
C LYS A 639 9.97 31.77 11.27
N ALA A 640 9.05 30.97 11.80
CA ALA A 640 7.64 31.32 11.84
C ALA A 640 7.31 32.43 12.84
N LEU A 641 7.79 32.31 14.08
CA LEU A 641 7.59 33.35 15.11
C LEU A 641 8.34 34.63 14.75
N GLY A 642 9.53 34.55 14.15
CA GLY A 642 10.23 35.71 13.60
C GLY A 642 9.45 36.42 12.50
N GLY A 643 8.83 35.67 11.58
CA GLY A 643 8.03 36.23 10.49
C GLY A 643 6.66 36.79 10.91
N TYR A 644 6.07 36.30 11.99
CA TYR A 644 4.78 36.79 12.51
C TYR A 644 4.90 37.86 13.60
N LEU A 645 5.91 37.77 14.48
CA LEU A 645 6.03 38.56 15.73
C LEU A 645 7.29 39.44 15.78
N GLY A 646 8.14 39.37 14.75
CA GLY A 646 9.38 40.12 14.62
C GLY A 646 10.57 39.42 15.27
N PRO A 647 11.77 40.01 15.17
CA PRO A 647 13.03 39.39 15.62
C PRO A 647 13.20 39.33 17.15
N ASP A 648 12.31 39.95 17.92
CA ASP A 648 12.36 39.96 19.38
C ASP A 648 11.82 38.64 19.97
N ALA A 649 12.75 37.77 20.35
CA ALA A 649 12.47 36.47 20.93
C ALA A 649 11.64 36.53 22.24
N SER A 650 11.64 37.66 22.95
CA SER A 650 10.85 37.84 24.17
C SER A 650 9.34 37.73 23.89
N LYS A 651 8.89 38.21 22.72
CA LYS A 651 7.49 38.10 22.27
C LYS A 651 7.10 36.67 21.91
N TRP A 652 8.07 35.83 21.55
CA TRP A 652 7.83 34.45 21.13
C TRP A 652 7.44 33.57 22.32
N GLU A 653 7.87 33.90 23.54
CA GLU A 653 7.56 33.11 24.76
C GLU A 653 6.06 33.01 25.03
N ALA A 654 5.32 34.07 24.69
CA ALA A 654 3.86 34.08 24.76
C ALA A 654 3.18 33.09 23.80
N TYR A 655 3.93 32.44 22.90
CA TYR A 655 3.47 31.44 21.95
C TYR A 655 4.39 30.20 21.89
N ASP A 656 5.12 29.91 22.97
CA ASP A 656 5.90 28.67 23.12
C ASP A 656 5.27 27.80 24.22
N ALA A 657 4.89 26.57 23.89
CA ALA A 657 4.15 25.71 24.83
C ALA A 657 5.01 25.32 26.03
N THR A 658 6.33 25.19 25.84
CA THR A 658 7.28 24.87 26.90
C THR A 658 7.47 26.05 27.86
N GLN A 659 7.45 27.29 27.37
CA GLN A 659 7.51 28.47 28.25
C GLN A 659 6.17 28.75 28.94
N LEU A 660 5.05 28.52 28.26
CA LEU A 660 3.71 28.68 28.86
C LEU A 660 3.43 27.64 29.94
N VAL A 661 3.83 26.37 29.78
CA VAL A 661 3.63 25.38 30.84
C VAL A 661 4.49 25.69 32.08
N LYS A 662 5.67 26.30 31.90
CA LYS A 662 6.49 26.84 33.02
C LYS A 662 5.84 27.99 33.78
N SER A 663 4.77 28.60 33.28
CA SER A 663 4.04 29.69 33.94
C SER A 663 2.57 29.34 34.23
N TYR A 664 2.18 28.07 34.03
CA TYR A 664 0.81 27.63 34.17
C TYR A 664 0.36 27.57 35.64
N LEU A 665 -0.64 28.40 35.98
CA LEU A 665 -1.31 28.45 37.29
C LEU A 665 -2.79 28.04 37.20
N GLY A 666 -3.15 27.28 36.16
CA GLY A 666 -4.53 26.88 35.88
C GLY A 666 -5.04 25.71 36.71
N PRO A 667 -6.32 25.33 36.53
CA PRO A 667 -6.85 24.09 37.08
C PRO A 667 -6.12 22.88 36.48
N ARG A 668 -6.29 21.70 37.10
CA ARG A 668 -5.72 20.46 36.55
C ARG A 668 -6.12 20.27 35.09
N LEU A 669 -5.12 20.07 34.25
CA LEU A 669 -5.24 19.85 32.82
C LEU A 669 -4.64 18.49 32.46
N ASP A 670 -5.41 17.66 31.77
CA ASP A 670 -4.90 16.40 31.24
C ASP A 670 -4.39 16.59 29.80
N ILE A 671 -3.08 16.43 29.61
CA ILE A 671 -2.38 16.59 28.33
C ILE A 671 -1.99 15.22 27.78
N LEU A 672 -2.36 14.93 26.53
CA LEU A 672 -1.94 13.73 25.80
C LEU A 672 -1.08 14.10 24.59
N ILE A 673 0.13 13.55 24.49
CA ILE A 673 1.02 13.72 23.34
C ILE A 673 1.35 12.35 22.73
N ASP A 674 1.09 12.19 21.44
CA ASP A 674 1.52 11.03 20.65
C ASP A 674 2.62 11.44 19.68
N GLN A 675 3.78 10.80 19.76
CA GLN A 675 4.95 11.08 18.93
C GLN A 675 5.38 9.85 18.15
N GLY A 676 5.65 9.99 16.86
CA GLY A 676 6.25 8.92 16.07
C GLY A 676 7.74 8.81 16.34
N LYS A 677 8.23 7.59 16.63
CA LYS A 677 9.67 7.31 16.80
C LYS A 677 10.45 7.51 15.50
N ASP A 678 9.86 7.09 14.39
CA ASP A 678 10.44 7.19 13.05
C ASP A 678 10.03 8.52 12.36
N ASP A 679 9.65 9.54 13.15
CA ASP A 679 9.32 10.86 12.65
C ASP A 679 10.62 11.64 12.34
N GLN A 680 10.76 12.01 11.07
CA GLN A 680 11.95 12.71 10.58
C GLN A 680 12.13 14.08 11.25
N PHE A 681 11.05 14.73 11.66
CA PHE A 681 11.07 16.04 12.31
C PHE A 681 11.40 15.96 13.80
N LEU A 682 11.19 14.79 14.43
CA LEU A 682 11.73 14.50 15.75
C LEU A 682 13.26 14.38 15.66
N SER A 683 13.77 13.53 14.75
CA SER A 683 15.22 13.37 14.56
C SER A 683 15.93 14.63 14.06
N ALA A 684 15.24 15.51 13.34
CA ALA A 684 15.75 16.81 12.87
C ALA A 684 15.61 17.95 13.90
N GLY A 685 15.25 17.64 15.15
CA GLY A 685 15.19 18.63 16.25
C GLY A 685 14.11 19.70 16.08
N GLN A 686 13.05 19.44 15.30
CA GLN A 686 11.99 20.44 15.07
C GLN A 686 10.85 20.35 16.09
N LEU A 687 10.57 19.16 16.62
CA LEU A 687 9.40 18.93 17.48
C LEU A 687 9.69 19.18 18.98
N LEU A 688 10.87 18.76 19.45
CA LEU A 688 11.38 18.98 20.82
C LEU A 688 10.38 18.63 21.97
N PRO A 689 9.71 17.46 21.96
CA PRO A 689 8.74 17.10 23.01
C PRO A 689 9.40 16.91 24.39
N ASP A 690 10.66 16.47 24.45
CA ASP A 690 11.36 16.21 25.71
C ASP A 690 11.52 17.48 26.56
N ASN A 691 11.75 18.64 25.93
CA ASN A 691 11.82 19.95 26.61
C ASN A 691 10.49 20.28 27.32
N PHE A 692 9.37 19.93 26.69
CA PHE A 692 8.03 20.16 27.23
C PHE A 692 7.70 19.18 28.35
N ILE A 693 8.08 17.90 28.21
CA ILE A 693 7.92 16.89 29.27
C ILE A 693 8.71 17.30 30.52
N ALA A 694 9.94 17.80 30.36
CA ALA A 694 10.74 18.33 31.45
C ALA A 694 10.04 19.51 32.16
N ALA A 695 9.52 20.49 31.39
CA ALA A 695 8.79 21.63 31.93
C ALA A 695 7.47 21.25 32.63
N CYS A 696 6.72 20.28 32.08
CA CYS A 696 5.54 19.70 32.75
C CYS A 696 5.91 19.03 34.08
N THR A 697 7.03 18.30 34.10
CA THR A 697 7.52 17.61 35.30
C THR A 697 7.91 18.61 36.40
N GLU A 698 8.64 19.67 36.03
CA GLU A 698 9.03 20.77 36.93
C GLU A 698 7.81 21.44 37.57
N ARG A 699 6.74 21.70 36.79
CA ARG A 699 5.49 22.32 37.26
C ARG A 699 4.42 21.33 37.75
N LYS A 700 4.72 20.03 37.80
CA LYS A 700 3.77 18.96 38.18
C LYS A 700 2.47 18.95 37.37
N VAL A 701 2.53 19.35 36.11
CA VAL A 701 1.40 19.30 35.16
C VAL A 701 1.30 17.88 34.57
N PRO A 702 0.16 17.19 34.70
CA PRO A 702 0.00 15.84 34.15
C PRO A 702 0.14 15.80 32.62
N VAL A 703 1.12 15.04 32.13
CA VAL A 703 1.31 14.78 30.70
C VAL A 703 1.49 13.28 30.44
N VAL A 704 0.69 12.75 29.53
CA VAL A 704 0.82 11.38 29.02
C VAL A 704 1.52 11.45 27.67
N PHE A 705 2.77 11.00 27.61
CA PHE A 705 3.55 10.94 26.38
C PHE A 705 3.58 9.49 25.85
N ARG A 706 3.19 9.30 24.58
CA ARG A 706 3.15 8.00 23.90
C ARG A 706 4.07 7.99 22.69
N LEU A 707 5.15 7.21 22.75
CA LEU A 707 6.08 7.04 21.62
C LEU A 707 5.63 5.85 20.75
N GLN A 708 5.15 6.15 19.53
CA GLN A 708 4.59 5.21 18.56
C GLN A 708 5.66 4.70 17.60
N GLN A 709 5.62 3.41 17.22
CA GLN A 709 6.66 2.77 16.42
C GLN A 709 6.57 3.01 14.88
N ALA A 710 5.90 4.09 14.46
CA ALA A 710 5.78 4.51 13.06
C ALA A 710 5.76 6.04 13.01
N SER A 711 5.91 6.64 11.84
CA SER A 711 5.59 8.07 11.66
C SER A 711 4.12 8.32 12.01
N CYS A 712 3.82 9.42 12.70
CA CYS A 712 2.48 9.73 13.21
C CYS A 712 1.51 10.08 12.09
N PHE A 713 0.93 9.05 11.46
CA PHE A 713 -0.29 9.13 10.67
C PHE A 713 -1.48 8.73 11.54
N CYS A 714 -2.51 9.59 11.55
CA CYS A 714 -3.66 9.50 12.45
C CYS A 714 -4.27 8.09 12.53
N ARG A 715 -4.17 7.46 13.72
CA ARG A 715 -5.16 6.47 14.16
C ARG A 715 -6.18 7.20 15.04
N PRO A 716 -7.45 7.32 14.63
CA PRO A 716 -8.48 7.86 15.52
C PRO A 716 -8.73 6.87 16.65
N TRP A 717 -8.37 7.27 17.88
CA TRP A 717 -8.60 6.53 19.12
C TRP A 717 -9.14 7.48 20.22
N LEU A 718 -10.02 8.40 19.81
CA LEU A 718 -10.61 9.46 20.64
C LEU A 718 -12.15 9.39 20.74
N LEU A 719 -12.78 8.36 20.16
CA LEU A 719 -14.23 8.16 20.25
C LEU A 719 -14.65 7.42 21.53
N ASP A 720 -13.80 6.55 22.08
CA ASP A 720 -14.12 5.72 23.26
C ASP A 720 -13.87 6.42 24.62
N SER A 721 -13.48 7.69 24.62
CA SER A 721 -13.19 8.47 25.86
C SER A 721 -13.95 9.80 25.95
N CYS A 722 -14.88 10.06 25.02
CA CYS A 722 -15.71 11.26 24.96
C CYS A 722 -17.22 10.97 24.77
N LEU A 723 -17.64 9.69 24.85
CA LEU A 723 -19.04 9.25 24.80
C LEU A 723 -19.59 8.94 26.19
#